data_AF-A0A9E0XHE3-F1
#
_entry.id   AF-A0A9E0XHE3-F1
#
_cell.length_a   1.000
_cell.length_b   1.000
_cell.length_c   1.000
_cell.angle_alpha   90.00
_cell.angle_beta   90.00
_cell.angle_gamma   90.00
#
_symmetry.space_group_name_H-M   'P 1'
#
loop_
_entity.id
_entity.type
_entity.pdbx_description
1 polymer ?
#
loop_
_entity_poly.entity_id
_entity_poly.type
_entity_poly.pdbx_seq_one_letter_code
_entity_poly.pdbx_strand_id
1 'polypeptide(L)'
;MVSSSRDVCIFDPLKESIVPLGTISENAVYSKNKELSLYESTLAHAISITLPYVDREGNTIRLWQLNNDFVGSVQFRDGQTQIIPGSSICNPLSVESNKAFLHRISAGSLKRWSFVYQPAKKSITVWPHMVAAGKDGQDDGVTQPPKFSDNGSINGHIFRNQDGHFKNDTEANRQRILEATCDPRNYQGKDRKGNDIYLKPNKDGTQTWAAVRNGIITNAGTNAKPSKLLPSTGELTKWRHRVTTLPDHQKGPAKDIDDAAQKRLQNKDEKPPENDPRGGGKPPRPTGKGGGGHQFSPTGSRMGVRTTLPSPTPATKQFDEMLGKTGLEKSYRATHPNRPAPSNGAQSGEIGGVGGRVGVIEGLFDTPQALFERAHSFFIPAPASGELAFTDQELYQILHELAIGIYVHDALPFYSLHFNSDAHLYSVIHHAYEKTLVGQVFSMLDYDMKGYLNGGVFKEAYLKMWEELSGKIEAKTSDADFLNFHTYAKEHLSGDDQAYCSVQTLLRADSKEAPDLPGGPERLKKDVLQLLADTFSPDPHDKPIFRDYTKFTNSFRIIAKQKKIEKADDLFVLTPDFDVEYTIMPDPDYKAALEAYHKQYGKYPQSYEVLVKVYDTMKARIHDHMVKMPFCSKYFSMLGVINFFSYYFTTLKKHLKVPLLPNVALSPAKAPVLFPSLPILDERSVLLKFSQYKIANKIFTDSKPLVLRHLRQPEDQGTIAELETVIVAAIQQEISSHASSVELRQFNTDKDKCLKECKNIHDGLDLLGSLKAHLKQYGSILDLWEAKPMHERSEDWLSGGINSFLNKMKDAHQKKVESGAPLTH
;
A
#
# COMPACT_ATOMS: atom_id res chain seq x y z
N MET A 1 28.91 14.84 -56.23
CA MET A 1 30.28 14.55 -56.73
C MET A 1 31.23 14.58 -55.54
N VAL A 2 32.18 13.62 -55.46
CA VAL A 2 33.44 13.64 -54.66
C VAL A 2 33.28 14.02 -53.17
N SER A 3 33.13 13.10 -52.21
CA SER A 3 34.10 12.10 -51.68
C SER A 3 35.38 12.65 -51.05
N SER A 4 35.64 12.35 -49.78
CA SER A 4 37.00 12.06 -49.30
C SER A 4 36.96 11.17 -48.07
N SER A 5 37.90 10.22 -47.99
CA SER A 5 38.10 9.25 -46.93
C SER A 5 39.27 9.65 -46.03
N ARG A 6 39.30 9.15 -44.79
CA ARG A 6 40.53 8.91 -44.03
C ARG A 6 40.38 7.68 -43.13
N ASP A 7 41.19 6.66 -43.40
CA ASP A 7 41.46 5.53 -42.51
C ASP A 7 42.42 5.93 -41.39
N VAL A 8 42.41 5.21 -40.25
CA VAL A 8 43.64 4.75 -39.54
C VAL A 8 43.37 3.43 -38.79
N CYS A 9 44.16 2.42 -39.15
CA CYS A 9 44.66 1.22 -38.45
C CYS A 9 44.06 0.73 -37.11
N ILE A 10 43.86 -0.60 -37.04
CA ILE A 10 44.07 -1.42 -35.84
C ILE A 10 45.13 -2.49 -36.14
N PHE A 11 46.06 -2.71 -35.22
CA PHE A 11 47.07 -3.77 -35.25
C PHE A 11 46.55 -5.04 -34.54
N ASP A 12 46.77 -6.21 -35.14
CA ASP A 12 46.78 -7.52 -34.47
C ASP A 12 48.24 -7.81 -34.06
N PRO A 13 48.51 -8.25 -32.81
CA PRO A 13 48.91 -9.65 -32.67
C PRO A 13 48.53 -10.30 -31.32
N LEU A 14 47.85 -11.45 -31.34
CA LEU A 14 48.41 -12.75 -30.91
C LEU A 14 47.35 -13.86 -30.75
N LYS A 15 47.73 -15.05 -31.21
CA LYS A 15 46.99 -16.30 -31.02
C LYS A 15 47.33 -16.92 -29.66
N GLU A 16 46.32 -17.39 -28.93
CA GLU A 16 46.43 -18.62 -28.14
C GLU A 16 45.21 -19.53 -28.39
N SER A 17 45.42 -20.84 -28.24
CA SER A 17 44.56 -21.87 -28.81
C SER A 17 43.46 -22.36 -27.86
N ILE A 18 42.21 -22.35 -28.35
CA ILE A 18 41.12 -23.17 -27.80
C ILE A 18 40.56 -24.02 -28.93
N VAL A 19 40.47 -25.34 -28.70
CA VAL A 19 39.95 -26.32 -29.66
C VAL A 19 38.42 -26.19 -29.77
N PRO A 20 37.85 -25.97 -30.96
CA PRO A 20 36.40 -25.94 -31.11
C PRO A 20 35.81 -27.35 -31.20
N LEU A 21 34.84 -27.66 -30.36
CA LEU A 21 33.84 -28.68 -30.66
C LEU A 21 33.06 -28.23 -31.91
N GLY A 22 32.95 -29.14 -32.89
CA GLY A 22 32.59 -28.77 -34.26
C GLY A 22 31.24 -28.07 -34.41
N THR A 23 31.26 -26.92 -35.09
CA THR A 23 30.07 -26.28 -35.66
C THR A 23 29.45 -27.18 -36.73
N ILE A 24 28.19 -27.59 -36.54
CA ILE A 24 27.41 -28.25 -37.59
C ILE A 24 26.80 -27.16 -38.48
N SER A 25 27.02 -27.29 -39.79
CA SER A 25 26.58 -26.35 -40.81
C SER A 25 25.05 -26.28 -40.95
N GLU A 26 24.51 -25.07 -41.01
CA GLU A 26 23.18 -24.82 -41.57
C GLU A 26 23.20 -25.10 -43.09
N ASN A 27 23.03 -26.37 -43.49
CA ASN A 27 22.34 -26.85 -44.71
C ASN A 27 22.65 -28.33 -44.98
N ALA A 28 21.85 -29.24 -44.40
CA ALA A 28 21.82 -30.64 -44.82
C ALA A 28 20.43 -31.26 -44.59
N VAL A 29 19.66 -31.46 -45.66
CA VAL A 29 18.41 -32.24 -45.61
C VAL A 29 18.77 -33.72 -45.75
N TYR A 30 19.05 -34.41 -44.63
CA TYR A 30 19.25 -35.87 -44.64
C TYR A 30 18.78 -36.55 -43.33
N SER A 31 18.02 -37.65 -43.47
CA SER A 31 17.77 -38.67 -42.43
C SER A 31 17.13 -38.21 -41.09
N LYS A 32 15.87 -37.76 -41.15
CA LYS A 32 15.01 -37.35 -40.01
C LYS A 32 14.96 -38.35 -38.82
N ASN A 33 15.23 -39.64 -39.04
CA ASN A 33 15.06 -40.68 -38.01
C ASN A 33 16.30 -40.94 -37.14
N LYS A 34 17.51 -40.59 -37.59
CA LYS A 34 18.74 -40.95 -36.86
C LYS A 34 19.10 -39.91 -35.79
N GLU A 35 18.94 -38.64 -36.12
CA GLU A 35 19.12 -37.53 -35.17
C GLU A 35 18.13 -37.60 -34.00
N LEU A 36 16.85 -37.87 -34.27
CA LEU A 36 15.80 -38.04 -33.25
C LEU A 36 16.20 -39.07 -32.18
N SER A 37 16.79 -40.21 -32.57
CA SER A 37 17.25 -41.23 -31.61
C SER A 37 18.40 -40.76 -30.70
N LEU A 38 19.28 -39.89 -31.20
CA LEU A 38 20.39 -39.32 -30.42
C LEU A 38 19.86 -38.25 -29.44
N TYR A 39 18.93 -37.42 -29.89
CA TYR A 39 18.30 -36.37 -29.05
C TYR A 39 17.39 -36.96 -27.97
N GLU A 40 16.63 -38.02 -28.24
CA GLU A 40 15.88 -38.75 -27.20
C GLU A 40 16.82 -39.36 -26.14
N SER A 41 17.99 -39.88 -26.53
CA SER A 41 19.01 -40.37 -25.58
C SER A 41 19.63 -39.25 -24.73
N THR A 42 19.69 -38.02 -25.26
CA THR A 42 20.22 -36.86 -24.54
C THR A 42 19.20 -36.33 -23.53
N LEU A 43 17.91 -36.26 -23.90
CA LEU A 43 16.82 -35.94 -22.96
C LEU A 43 16.60 -37.02 -21.90
N ALA A 44 16.96 -38.29 -22.15
CA ALA A 44 16.91 -39.35 -21.14
C ALA A 44 17.80 -39.07 -19.90
N HIS A 45 18.80 -38.20 -20.03
CA HIS A 45 19.67 -37.75 -18.95
C HIS A 45 19.30 -36.35 -18.40
N ALA A 46 18.29 -35.69 -18.98
CA ALA A 46 17.86 -34.36 -18.56
C ALA A 46 16.84 -34.43 -17.42
N ILE A 47 17.05 -33.61 -16.38
CA ILE A 47 16.12 -33.51 -15.25
C ILE A 47 14.97 -32.60 -15.66
N SER A 48 13.74 -33.10 -15.66
CA SER A 48 12.57 -32.25 -15.91
C SER A 48 12.36 -31.31 -14.72
N ILE A 49 12.33 -30.00 -14.98
CA ILE A 49 12.19 -28.96 -13.95
C ILE A 49 10.77 -28.36 -13.90
N THR A 50 9.90 -28.75 -14.83
CA THR A 50 8.50 -28.32 -14.87
C THR A 50 7.58 -29.47 -15.28
N LEU A 51 6.34 -29.46 -14.77
CA LEU A 51 5.33 -30.43 -15.20
C LEU A 51 4.94 -30.22 -16.68
N PRO A 52 4.44 -31.26 -17.37
CA PRO A 52 3.91 -31.13 -18.72
C PRO A 52 2.77 -30.12 -18.76
N TYR A 53 2.88 -29.16 -19.67
CA TYR A 53 1.83 -28.19 -19.96
C TYR A 53 1.35 -28.40 -21.40
N VAL A 54 0.04 -28.34 -21.62
CA VAL A 54 -0.55 -28.44 -22.96
C VAL A 54 -1.08 -27.06 -23.35
N ASP A 55 -0.57 -26.50 -24.44
CA ASP A 55 -1.05 -25.20 -24.96
C ASP A 55 -2.40 -25.32 -25.69
N ARG A 56 -2.96 -24.21 -26.17
CA ARG A 56 -4.28 -24.20 -26.84
C ARG A 56 -4.23 -24.95 -28.17
N GLU A 57 -3.08 -24.92 -28.81
CA GLU A 57 -2.70 -25.63 -30.02
C GLU A 57 -2.49 -27.13 -29.75
N GLY A 58 -2.53 -27.58 -28.49
CA GLY A 58 -2.41 -28.99 -28.08
C GLY A 58 -0.98 -29.52 -28.08
N ASN A 59 0.02 -28.65 -28.12
CA ASN A 59 1.43 -29.01 -28.01
C ASN A 59 1.79 -29.20 -26.54
N THR A 60 2.60 -30.22 -26.23
CA THR A 60 3.11 -30.45 -24.88
C THR A 60 4.46 -29.73 -24.70
N ILE A 61 4.49 -28.74 -23.81
CA ILE A 61 5.67 -27.96 -23.47
C ILE A 61 6.22 -28.43 -22.13
N ARG A 62 7.55 -28.60 -22.04
CA ARG A 62 8.30 -28.88 -20.80
C ARG A 62 9.62 -28.14 -20.79
N LEU A 63 10.13 -27.85 -19.60
CA LEU A 63 11.49 -27.39 -19.38
C LEU A 63 12.32 -28.48 -18.70
N TRP A 64 13.60 -28.49 -19.04
CA TRP A 64 14.59 -29.47 -18.59
C TRP A 64 15.88 -28.77 -18.20
N GLN A 65 16.56 -29.30 -17.20
CA GLN A 65 17.95 -29.01 -16.89
C GLN A 65 18.82 -30.13 -17.44
N LEU A 66 19.83 -29.77 -18.23
CA LEU A 66 20.83 -30.67 -18.78
C LEU A 66 22.21 -30.14 -18.34
N ASN A 67 22.85 -30.84 -17.41
CA ASN A 67 24.04 -30.37 -16.71
C ASN A 67 23.80 -29.00 -16.03
N ASN A 68 24.59 -27.98 -16.40
CA ASN A 68 24.50 -26.61 -15.88
C ASN A 68 23.70 -25.65 -16.79
N ASP A 69 23.02 -26.19 -17.81
CA ASP A 69 22.22 -25.42 -18.76
C ASP A 69 20.78 -25.93 -18.83
N PHE A 70 19.94 -25.17 -19.55
CA PHE A 70 18.51 -25.37 -19.62
C PHE A 70 18.05 -25.50 -21.07
N VAL A 71 17.06 -26.34 -21.31
CA VAL A 71 16.38 -26.49 -22.59
C VAL A 71 14.88 -26.65 -22.39
N GLY A 72 14.11 -26.21 -23.37
CA GLY A 72 12.68 -26.50 -23.47
C GLY A 72 12.43 -27.53 -24.56
N SER A 73 11.39 -28.35 -24.40
CA SER A 73 10.88 -29.21 -25.46
C SER A 73 9.44 -28.83 -25.76
N VAL A 74 9.11 -28.72 -27.05
CA VAL A 74 7.73 -28.57 -27.53
C VAL A 74 7.41 -29.78 -28.39
N GLN A 75 6.52 -30.65 -27.92
CA GLN A 75 6.02 -31.80 -28.66
C GLN A 75 4.69 -31.44 -29.32
N PHE A 76 4.67 -31.40 -30.64
CA PHE A 76 3.49 -31.08 -31.46
C PHE A 76 2.50 -32.26 -31.51
N ARG A 77 1.26 -31.99 -31.94
CA ARG A 77 0.20 -33.02 -32.06
C ARG A 77 0.54 -34.19 -32.99
N ASP A 78 1.42 -33.99 -33.96
CA ASP A 78 1.90 -35.03 -34.89
C ASP A 78 3.04 -35.89 -34.31
N GLY A 79 3.43 -35.64 -33.06
CA GLY A 79 4.49 -36.33 -32.34
C GLY A 79 5.88 -35.74 -32.56
N GLN A 80 6.08 -34.82 -33.51
CA GLN A 80 7.37 -34.14 -33.70
C GLN A 80 7.73 -33.34 -32.45
N THR A 81 9.00 -33.38 -32.05
CA THR A 81 9.50 -32.63 -30.89
C THR A 81 10.56 -31.64 -31.33
N GLN A 82 10.41 -30.38 -30.92
CA GLN A 82 11.38 -29.32 -31.14
C GLN A 82 12.02 -28.90 -29.81
N ILE A 83 13.35 -28.79 -29.81
CA ILE A 83 14.13 -28.30 -28.68
C ILE A 83 14.35 -26.79 -28.82
N ILE A 84 14.25 -26.11 -27.69
CA ILE A 84 14.37 -24.66 -27.54
C ILE A 84 15.53 -24.40 -26.57
N PRO A 85 16.60 -23.68 -26.97
CA PRO A 85 17.73 -23.43 -26.08
C PRO A 85 17.31 -22.49 -24.94
N GLY A 86 17.90 -22.64 -23.75
CA GLY A 86 17.57 -21.85 -22.57
C GLY A 86 17.72 -20.33 -22.75
N SER A 87 18.59 -19.89 -23.66
CA SER A 87 18.68 -18.48 -24.08
C SER A 87 17.39 -17.95 -24.74
N SER A 88 16.68 -18.81 -25.47
CA SER A 88 15.36 -18.57 -26.10
C SER A 88 14.18 -18.92 -25.18
N ILE A 89 14.42 -19.13 -23.88
CA ILE A 89 13.37 -19.33 -22.88
C ILE A 89 13.37 -18.11 -21.96
N CYS A 90 12.32 -17.31 -22.03
CA CYS A 90 12.21 -16.04 -21.30
C CYS A 90 10.94 -15.99 -20.45
N ASN A 91 10.96 -15.17 -19.41
CA ASN A 91 9.76 -14.73 -18.72
C ASN A 91 9.67 -13.20 -18.91
N PRO A 92 8.60 -12.67 -19.55
CA PRO A 92 8.53 -11.26 -19.93
C PRO A 92 8.23 -10.35 -18.72
N LEU A 93 7.95 -10.93 -17.55
CA LEU A 93 7.78 -10.25 -16.26
C LEU A 93 8.99 -10.51 -15.33
N SER A 94 10.09 -11.04 -15.87
CA SER A 94 11.32 -11.36 -15.15
C SER A 94 12.36 -10.25 -15.33
N VAL A 95 12.76 -9.65 -14.21
CA VAL A 95 13.80 -8.60 -14.16
C VAL A 95 15.21 -9.17 -14.06
N GLU A 96 15.32 -10.46 -13.73
CA GLU A 96 16.55 -11.26 -13.72
C GLU A 96 16.79 -11.89 -15.10
N SER A 97 18.05 -12.22 -15.41
CA SER A 97 18.41 -12.87 -16.67
C SER A 97 17.73 -14.23 -16.85
N ASN A 98 17.50 -14.63 -18.11
CA ASN A 98 16.89 -15.93 -18.44
C ASN A 98 17.56 -17.10 -17.70
N LYS A 99 18.90 -17.08 -17.54
CA LYS A 99 19.64 -18.11 -16.81
C LYS A 99 19.34 -18.11 -15.30
N ALA A 100 19.33 -16.94 -14.65
CA ALA A 100 18.99 -16.83 -13.23
C ALA A 100 17.54 -17.26 -12.96
N PHE A 101 16.61 -16.85 -13.82
CA PHE A 101 15.21 -17.27 -13.79
C PHE A 101 15.05 -18.80 -13.86
N LEU A 102 15.73 -19.45 -14.80
CA LEU A 102 15.66 -20.90 -14.98
C LEU A 102 16.31 -21.68 -13.82
N HIS A 103 17.42 -21.19 -13.25
CA HIS A 103 17.97 -21.73 -12.00
C HIS A 103 17.00 -21.61 -10.82
N ARG A 104 16.26 -20.50 -10.70
CA ARG A 104 15.23 -20.36 -9.65
C ARG A 104 14.06 -21.33 -9.85
N ILE A 105 13.68 -21.61 -11.10
CA ILE A 105 12.67 -22.63 -11.39
C ILE A 105 13.20 -24.03 -11.03
N SER A 106 14.44 -24.37 -11.40
CA SER A 106 14.99 -25.71 -11.13
C SER A 106 15.32 -25.99 -9.67
N ALA A 107 15.60 -24.95 -8.88
CA ALA A 107 15.73 -25.05 -7.42
C ALA A 107 14.38 -25.26 -6.69
N GLY A 108 13.26 -25.07 -7.37
CA GLY A 108 11.92 -25.29 -6.82
C GLY A 108 11.45 -26.74 -6.94
N SER A 109 10.44 -27.10 -6.16
CA SER A 109 9.65 -28.31 -6.41
C SER A 109 8.98 -28.23 -7.81
N LEU A 110 8.81 -29.38 -8.48
CA LEU A 110 8.07 -29.49 -9.74
C LEU A 110 6.67 -28.85 -9.65
N LYS A 111 6.51 -27.66 -10.26
CA LYS A 111 5.25 -26.92 -10.33
C LYS A 111 4.65 -27.02 -11.73
N ARG A 112 3.33 -26.83 -11.82
CA ARG A 112 2.68 -26.48 -13.09
C ARG A 112 3.03 -25.04 -13.43
N TRP A 113 3.51 -24.82 -14.65
CA TRP A 113 3.79 -23.51 -15.21
C TRP A 113 2.98 -23.37 -16.49
N SER A 114 2.48 -22.17 -16.75
CA SER A 114 1.91 -21.85 -18.06
C SER A 114 3.04 -21.47 -19.02
N PHE A 115 3.00 -21.98 -20.24
CA PHE A 115 3.93 -21.60 -21.29
C PHE A 115 3.18 -21.08 -22.52
N VAL A 116 3.85 -20.26 -23.31
CA VAL A 116 3.46 -19.95 -24.68
C VAL A 116 4.66 -20.24 -25.58
N TYR A 117 4.49 -21.16 -26.52
CA TYR A 117 5.48 -21.36 -27.57
C TYR A 117 5.29 -20.31 -28.67
N GLN A 118 6.39 -19.76 -29.19
CA GLN A 118 6.38 -18.80 -30.29
C GLN A 118 7.09 -19.41 -31.52
N PRO A 119 6.37 -20.07 -32.45
CA PRO A 119 6.98 -20.80 -33.56
C PRO A 119 7.94 -19.97 -34.41
N ALA A 120 7.54 -18.74 -34.77
CA ALA A 120 8.33 -17.83 -35.60
C ALA A 120 9.67 -17.42 -34.98
N LYS A 121 9.76 -17.36 -33.64
CA LYS A 121 10.99 -17.01 -32.90
C LYS A 121 11.72 -18.22 -32.34
N LYS A 122 11.17 -19.43 -32.50
CA LYS A 122 11.63 -20.68 -31.85
C LYS A 122 11.94 -20.45 -30.36
N SER A 123 11.01 -19.82 -29.63
CA SER A 123 11.18 -19.44 -28.22
C SER A 123 10.00 -19.89 -27.35
N ILE A 124 10.25 -20.02 -26.04
CA ILE A 124 9.21 -20.31 -25.03
C ILE A 124 9.12 -19.14 -24.06
N THR A 125 7.91 -18.61 -23.92
CA THR A 125 7.55 -17.63 -22.89
C THR A 125 7.01 -18.38 -21.68
N VAL A 126 7.69 -18.28 -20.53
CA VAL A 126 7.29 -18.89 -19.26
C VAL A 126 6.51 -17.87 -18.44
N TRP A 127 5.36 -18.28 -17.90
CA TRP A 127 4.45 -17.37 -17.22
C TRP A 127 4.30 -17.68 -15.72
N PRO A 128 4.48 -16.68 -14.83
CA PRO A 128 4.30 -16.84 -13.38
C PRO A 128 2.83 -16.71 -12.88
N HIS A 129 1.87 -16.48 -13.78
CA HIS A 129 0.51 -16.02 -13.45
C HIS A 129 -0.41 -17.02 -12.69
N MET A 130 0.10 -18.16 -12.23
CA MET A 130 -0.62 -19.17 -11.42
C MET A 130 0.13 -19.60 -10.14
N VAL A 131 1.19 -18.88 -9.76
CA VAL A 131 1.84 -19.04 -8.44
C VAL A 131 1.95 -17.70 -7.73
N ALA A 132 2.12 -16.60 -8.48
CA ALA A 132 2.30 -15.29 -7.88
C ALA A 132 0.98 -14.51 -7.70
N ALA A 133 0.02 -14.68 -8.63
CA ALA A 133 -1.27 -13.96 -8.74
C ALA A 133 -2.26 -14.20 -7.58
N GLY A 134 -1.77 -14.61 -6.41
CA GLY A 134 -2.54 -15.06 -5.28
C GLY A 134 -3.20 -16.41 -5.51
N LYS A 135 -3.78 -16.67 -6.69
CA LYS A 135 -4.26 -17.99 -7.10
C LYS A 135 -3.11 -19.00 -7.07
N ASP A 136 -2.88 -19.60 -5.90
CA ASP A 136 -3.05 -21.04 -5.77
C ASP A 136 -4.13 -21.45 -6.76
N GLY A 137 -3.83 -22.38 -7.67
CA GLY A 137 -4.87 -22.92 -8.52
C GLY A 137 -6.07 -23.34 -7.66
N GLN A 138 -7.27 -23.38 -8.24
CA GLN A 138 -8.27 -24.30 -7.68
C GLN A 138 -7.55 -25.60 -7.37
N ASP A 139 -7.71 -26.10 -6.14
CA ASP A 139 -6.75 -26.99 -5.49
C ASP A 139 -6.74 -28.38 -6.16
N ASP A 140 -6.12 -28.41 -7.33
CA ASP A 140 -5.79 -29.54 -8.20
C ASP A 140 -4.64 -30.36 -7.60
N GLY A 141 -4.21 -30.00 -6.38
CA GLY A 141 -3.05 -30.51 -5.68
C GLY A 141 -1.74 -30.05 -6.29
N VAL A 142 -0.96 -29.32 -5.49
CA VAL A 142 0.49 -29.56 -5.49
C VAL A 142 0.71 -30.92 -4.83
N THR A 143 0.34 -31.99 -5.54
CA THR A 143 0.69 -33.35 -5.11
C THR A 143 2.19 -33.51 -5.29
N GLN A 144 2.92 -33.54 -4.17
CA GLN A 144 4.04 -34.48 -4.11
C GLN A 144 3.54 -35.86 -4.59
N PRO A 145 4.36 -36.65 -5.31
CA PRO A 145 3.94 -37.94 -5.85
C PRO A 145 3.20 -38.74 -4.77
N PRO A 146 1.95 -39.19 -5.02
CA PRO A 146 1.07 -39.66 -3.95
C PRO A 146 1.74 -40.72 -3.07
N LYS A 147 1.89 -40.41 -1.78
CA LYS A 147 2.65 -41.28 -0.87
C LYS A 147 1.74 -42.32 -0.21
N PHE A 148 2.33 -43.44 0.18
CA PHE A 148 1.66 -44.37 1.09
C PHE A 148 1.41 -43.71 2.44
N SER A 149 0.40 -44.20 3.15
CA SER A 149 0.12 -43.70 4.50
C SER A 149 1.10 -44.30 5.50
N ASP A 150 1.50 -43.49 6.48
CA ASP A 150 2.21 -43.96 7.67
C ASP A 150 1.27 -44.77 8.60
N ASN A 151 -0.05 -44.73 8.34
CA ASN A 151 -1.05 -45.54 9.03
C ASN A 151 -1.08 -46.98 8.48
N GLY A 152 -0.60 -47.94 9.27
CA GLY A 152 -0.59 -49.37 8.95
C GLY A 152 -1.96 -49.96 8.59
N SER A 153 -3.08 -49.39 9.05
CA SER A 153 -4.43 -49.84 8.68
C SER A 153 -4.77 -49.56 7.21
N ILE A 154 -4.25 -48.47 6.63
CA ILE A 154 -4.47 -48.12 5.22
C ILE A 154 -3.60 -49.01 4.32
N ASN A 155 -2.33 -49.18 4.69
CA ASN A 155 -1.43 -50.09 3.97
C ASN A 155 -1.94 -51.54 4.05
N GLY A 156 -2.43 -52.01 5.20
CA GLY A 156 -3.08 -53.31 5.34
C GLY A 156 -4.40 -53.47 4.56
N HIS A 157 -5.05 -52.36 4.18
CA HIS A 157 -6.20 -52.41 3.26
C HIS A 157 -5.79 -52.54 1.78
N ILE A 158 -4.64 -51.97 1.41
CA ILE A 158 -4.05 -52.06 0.06
C ILE A 158 -3.40 -53.44 -0.15
N PHE A 159 -2.62 -53.88 0.84
CA PHE A 159 -1.77 -55.07 0.79
C PHE A 159 -2.39 -56.24 1.55
N ARG A 160 -3.45 -56.82 0.98
CA ARG A 160 -4.18 -57.96 1.55
C ARG A 160 -4.57 -58.96 0.49
N ASN A 161 -4.67 -60.22 0.90
CA ASN A 161 -5.09 -61.35 0.06
C ASN A 161 -6.60 -61.31 -0.24
N GLN A 162 -7.04 -60.33 -1.04
CA GLN A 162 -8.40 -60.18 -1.56
C GLN A 162 -8.36 -59.82 -3.05
N ASP A 163 -9.31 -60.32 -3.83
CA ASP A 163 -9.41 -60.02 -5.26
C ASP A 163 -9.40 -58.52 -5.56
N GLY A 164 -8.60 -58.13 -6.56
CA GLY A 164 -8.44 -56.75 -6.99
C GLY A 164 -7.45 -55.93 -6.16
N HIS A 165 -6.86 -56.48 -5.08
CA HIS A 165 -5.80 -55.86 -4.26
C HIS A 165 -4.43 -56.51 -4.48
N PHE A 166 -3.36 -55.92 -3.93
CA PHE A 166 -2.03 -56.55 -3.92
C PHE A 166 -1.92 -57.53 -2.75
N LYS A 167 -1.50 -58.77 -3.01
CA LYS A 167 -1.50 -59.84 -1.99
C LYS A 167 -0.54 -59.60 -0.83
N ASN A 168 0.64 -59.06 -1.12
CA ASN A 168 1.73 -58.81 -0.17
C ASN A 168 2.22 -57.36 -0.27
N ASP A 169 2.61 -56.78 0.85
CA ASP A 169 3.33 -55.51 0.90
C ASP A 169 4.80 -55.75 0.53
N THR A 170 5.20 -55.34 -0.68
CA THR A 170 6.57 -55.48 -1.19
C THR A 170 6.96 -54.23 -1.96
N GLU A 171 8.25 -53.93 -2.01
CA GLU A 171 8.77 -52.74 -2.70
C GLU A 171 8.37 -52.72 -4.18
N ALA A 172 8.41 -53.87 -4.86
CA ALA A 172 7.97 -54.01 -6.25
C ALA A 172 6.47 -53.69 -6.46
N ASN A 173 5.61 -54.00 -5.47
CA ASN A 173 4.19 -53.65 -5.51
C ASN A 173 3.97 -52.16 -5.20
N ARG A 174 4.70 -51.61 -4.21
CA ARG A 174 4.69 -50.18 -3.88
C ARG A 174 5.11 -49.33 -5.09
N GLN A 175 6.22 -49.70 -5.73
CA GLN A 175 6.71 -49.02 -6.92
C GLN A 175 5.71 -49.08 -8.09
N ARG A 176 5.08 -50.23 -8.35
CA ARG A 176 4.03 -50.35 -9.39
C ARG A 176 2.85 -49.39 -9.16
N ILE A 177 2.43 -49.20 -7.90
CA ILE A 177 1.36 -48.27 -7.54
C ILE A 177 1.83 -46.82 -7.75
N LEU A 178 3.03 -46.48 -7.27
CA LEU A 178 3.62 -45.15 -7.45
C LEU A 178 3.75 -44.78 -8.93
N GLU A 179 4.26 -45.67 -9.77
CA GLU A 179 4.32 -45.47 -11.22
C GLU A 179 2.93 -45.30 -11.87
N ALA A 180 1.86 -45.84 -11.28
CA ALA A 180 0.50 -45.61 -11.76
C ALA A 180 0.00 -44.22 -11.38
N THR A 181 0.32 -43.74 -10.17
CA THR A 181 -0.12 -42.42 -9.66
C THR A 181 0.75 -41.25 -10.12
N CYS A 182 2.01 -41.48 -10.50
CA CYS A 182 2.95 -40.42 -10.88
C CYS A 182 2.86 -39.99 -12.36
N ASP A 183 2.16 -40.73 -13.21
CA ASP A 183 1.92 -40.36 -14.61
C ASP A 183 0.51 -39.77 -14.78
N PRO A 184 0.38 -38.46 -15.10
CA PRO A 184 -0.93 -37.81 -15.25
C PRO A 184 -1.84 -38.45 -16.31
N ARG A 185 -1.28 -39.18 -17.29
CA ARG A 185 -2.07 -39.87 -18.34
C ARG A 185 -2.92 -41.02 -17.77
N ASN A 186 -2.57 -41.53 -16.59
CA ASN A 186 -3.34 -42.58 -15.93
C ASN A 186 -4.55 -42.02 -15.15
N TYR A 187 -4.61 -40.71 -14.88
CA TYR A 187 -5.72 -40.11 -14.14
C TYR A 187 -7.04 -40.19 -14.93
N GLN A 188 -8.11 -40.62 -14.28
CA GLN A 188 -9.43 -40.86 -14.89
C GLN A 188 -10.55 -39.97 -14.32
N GLY A 189 -10.23 -39.06 -13.40
CA GLY A 189 -11.21 -38.25 -12.67
C GLY A 189 -11.34 -38.65 -11.19
N LYS A 190 -12.28 -37.99 -10.50
CA LYS A 190 -12.62 -38.30 -9.11
C LYS A 190 -13.75 -39.31 -9.01
N ASP A 191 -13.69 -40.22 -8.05
CA ASP A 191 -14.81 -41.11 -7.70
C ASP A 191 -15.93 -40.36 -6.95
N ARG A 192 -17.06 -41.05 -6.69
CA ARG A 192 -18.19 -40.50 -5.92
C ARG A 192 -17.83 -40.05 -4.48
N LYS A 193 -16.67 -40.45 -3.94
CA LYS A 193 -16.17 -40.06 -2.62
C LYS A 193 -15.13 -38.93 -2.68
N GLY A 194 -14.82 -38.43 -3.87
CA GLY A 194 -13.84 -37.37 -4.12
C GLY A 194 -12.39 -37.85 -4.21
N ASN A 195 -12.14 -39.16 -4.29
CA ASN A 195 -10.79 -39.71 -4.45
C ASN A 195 -10.36 -39.61 -5.92
N ASP A 196 -9.13 -39.19 -6.17
CA ASP A 196 -8.50 -39.18 -7.49
C ASP A 196 -8.17 -40.60 -7.94
N ILE A 197 -8.73 -41.03 -9.07
CA ILE A 197 -8.58 -42.39 -9.59
C ILE A 197 -7.54 -42.43 -10.71
N TYR A 198 -6.56 -43.32 -10.55
CA TYR A 198 -5.51 -43.58 -11.53
C TYR A 198 -5.61 -45.02 -12.03
N LEU A 199 -5.60 -45.22 -13.35
CA LEU A 199 -5.65 -46.53 -14.01
C LEU A 199 -4.49 -46.65 -15.01
N LYS A 200 -3.52 -47.53 -14.72
CA LYS A 200 -2.35 -47.82 -15.59
C LYS A 200 -2.50 -49.22 -16.21
N PRO A 201 -2.66 -49.36 -17.55
CA PRO A 201 -2.58 -50.66 -18.20
C PRO A 201 -1.14 -51.23 -18.11
N ASN A 202 -1.03 -52.52 -17.82
CA ASN A 202 0.23 -53.24 -17.69
C ASN A 202 0.52 -54.06 -18.96
N LYS A 203 1.80 -54.38 -19.21
CA LYS A 203 2.25 -55.14 -20.40
C LYS A 203 1.72 -56.57 -20.47
N ASP A 204 1.33 -57.14 -19.34
CA ASP A 204 0.75 -58.49 -19.19
C ASP A 204 -0.78 -58.53 -19.42
N GLY A 205 -1.39 -57.42 -19.84
CA GLY A 205 -2.83 -57.30 -20.06
C GLY A 205 -3.64 -56.98 -18.80
N THR A 206 -3.02 -56.97 -17.62
CA THR A 206 -3.65 -56.49 -16.39
C THR A 206 -3.69 -54.96 -16.32
N GLN A 207 -4.31 -54.39 -15.29
CA GLN A 207 -4.35 -52.95 -15.06
C GLN A 207 -4.11 -52.64 -13.58
N THR A 208 -3.05 -51.89 -13.28
CA THR A 208 -2.81 -51.33 -11.95
C THR A 208 -3.77 -50.17 -11.72
N TRP A 209 -4.37 -50.09 -10.53
CA TRP A 209 -5.25 -48.98 -10.16
C TRP A 209 -4.92 -48.42 -8.77
N ALA A 210 -5.19 -47.14 -8.57
CA ALA A 210 -5.01 -46.46 -7.29
C ALA A 210 -6.09 -45.39 -7.06
N ALA A 211 -6.47 -45.20 -5.80
CA ALA A 211 -7.36 -44.14 -5.32
C ALA A 211 -6.61 -43.27 -4.32
N VAL A 212 -6.36 -42.02 -4.70
CA VAL A 212 -5.60 -41.03 -3.93
C VAL A 212 -6.57 -40.04 -3.30
N ARG A 213 -6.32 -39.67 -2.05
CA ARG A 213 -7.07 -38.61 -1.36
C ARG A 213 -6.08 -37.70 -0.65
N ASN A 214 -6.12 -36.40 -0.95
CA ASN A 214 -5.24 -35.39 -0.36
C ASN A 214 -3.74 -35.78 -0.44
N GLY A 215 -3.30 -36.31 -1.59
CA GLY A 215 -1.92 -36.76 -1.80
C GLY A 215 -1.52 -38.08 -1.11
N ILE A 216 -2.45 -38.77 -0.44
CA ILE A 216 -2.21 -40.09 0.18
C ILE A 216 -2.87 -41.17 -0.66
N ILE A 217 -2.16 -42.25 -0.96
CA ILE A 217 -2.74 -43.47 -1.55
C ILE A 217 -3.60 -44.13 -0.47
N THR A 218 -4.92 -44.13 -0.67
CA THR A 218 -5.90 -44.69 0.28
C THR A 218 -6.36 -46.09 -0.11
N ASN A 219 -6.26 -46.43 -1.40
CA ASN A 219 -6.54 -47.76 -1.90
C ASN A 219 -5.75 -48.00 -3.20
N ALA A 220 -5.38 -49.25 -3.50
CA ALA A 220 -4.72 -49.62 -4.75
C ALA A 220 -4.77 -51.13 -4.98
N GLY A 221 -4.51 -51.54 -6.22
CA GLY A 221 -4.59 -52.94 -6.60
C GLY A 221 -4.32 -53.22 -8.08
N THR A 222 -4.61 -54.44 -8.52
CA THR A 222 -4.47 -54.87 -9.91
C THR A 222 -5.74 -55.57 -10.38
N ASN A 223 -6.30 -55.11 -11.50
CA ASN A 223 -7.43 -55.74 -12.18
C ASN A 223 -6.91 -56.72 -13.25
N ALA A 224 -7.43 -57.95 -13.28
CA ALA A 224 -7.07 -58.95 -14.30
C ALA A 224 -7.56 -58.59 -15.72
N LYS A 225 -8.49 -57.63 -15.84
CA LYS A 225 -8.95 -57.05 -17.12
C LYS A 225 -9.06 -55.52 -16.96
N PRO A 226 -8.71 -54.72 -17.98
CA PRO A 226 -8.81 -53.27 -17.89
C PRO A 226 -10.23 -52.78 -17.62
N SER A 227 -10.37 -51.94 -16.59
CA SER A 227 -11.60 -51.23 -16.24
C SER A 227 -11.54 -49.77 -16.68
N LYS A 228 -12.69 -49.09 -16.67
CA LYS A 228 -12.83 -47.63 -16.85
C LYS A 228 -13.72 -47.05 -15.74
N LEU A 229 -13.48 -45.79 -15.40
CA LEU A 229 -14.37 -44.99 -14.56
C LEU A 229 -15.56 -44.51 -15.41
N LEU A 230 -16.79 -44.68 -14.91
CA LEU A 230 -18.01 -44.23 -15.60
C LEU A 230 -18.31 -42.76 -15.25
N PRO A 231 -18.30 -41.82 -16.22
CA PRO A 231 -18.48 -40.39 -15.93
C PRO A 231 -19.82 -40.04 -15.27
N SER A 232 -20.87 -40.83 -15.53
CA SER A 232 -22.22 -40.59 -15.01
C SER A 232 -22.46 -41.09 -13.57
N THR A 233 -21.59 -41.95 -13.04
CA THR A 233 -21.78 -42.57 -11.70
C THR A 233 -20.57 -42.41 -10.78
N GLY A 234 -19.39 -42.11 -11.32
CA GLY A 234 -18.14 -42.09 -10.55
C GLY A 234 -17.71 -43.48 -10.05
N GLU A 235 -18.23 -44.56 -10.66
CA GLU A 235 -17.88 -45.94 -10.32
C GLU A 235 -16.96 -46.58 -11.37
N LEU A 236 -16.04 -47.44 -10.94
CA LEU A 236 -15.33 -48.34 -11.83
C LEU A 236 -16.29 -49.43 -12.34
N THR A 237 -16.18 -49.76 -13.63
CA THR A 237 -16.93 -50.83 -14.30
C THR A 237 -16.69 -52.21 -13.68
N LYS A 238 -17.48 -52.56 -12.65
CA LYS A 238 -17.39 -53.86 -11.96
C LYS A 238 -18.10 -54.96 -12.74
N TRP A 239 -17.34 -55.93 -13.23
CA TRP A 239 -17.88 -57.25 -13.58
C TRP A 239 -18.22 -58.02 -12.30
N ARG A 240 -19.52 -58.17 -12.00
CA ARG A 240 -19.99 -59.16 -11.03
C ARG A 240 -20.39 -60.44 -11.76
N HIS A 241 -19.65 -61.51 -11.55
CA HIS A 241 -20.21 -62.85 -11.74
C HIS A 241 -21.35 -63.01 -10.72
N ARG A 242 -22.60 -63.01 -11.19
CA ARG A 242 -23.75 -63.43 -10.40
C ARG A 242 -24.51 -64.50 -11.19
N VAL A 243 -24.20 -65.75 -10.89
CA VAL A 243 -25.11 -66.86 -11.17
C VAL A 243 -26.32 -66.66 -10.25
N THR A 244 -27.49 -66.39 -10.82
CA THR A 244 -28.77 -66.46 -10.12
C THR A 244 -29.84 -66.94 -11.10
N THR A 245 -30.54 -67.99 -10.69
CA THR A 245 -31.71 -68.56 -11.34
C THR A 245 -32.90 -67.60 -11.37
N LEU A 246 -33.79 -67.78 -12.35
CA LEU A 246 -35.12 -67.16 -12.45
C LEU A 246 -36.03 -67.59 -11.26
N PRO A 247 -37.07 -66.81 -10.92
CA PRO A 247 -38.37 -66.99 -11.58
C PRO A 247 -39.14 -65.69 -11.94
N ASP A 248 -40.23 -65.87 -12.70
CA ASP A 248 -41.17 -64.89 -13.24
C ASP A 248 -41.91 -63.99 -12.21
N HIS A 249 -42.27 -62.75 -12.63
CA HIS A 249 -43.68 -62.41 -12.91
C HIS A 249 -43.90 -61.03 -13.59
N GLN A 250 -44.23 -61.10 -14.88
CA GLN A 250 -45.20 -60.33 -15.69
C GLN A 250 -45.67 -58.87 -15.38
N LYS A 251 -45.58 -58.05 -16.45
CA LYS A 251 -46.56 -57.03 -16.98
C LYS A 251 -46.67 -55.63 -16.33
N GLY A 252 -46.49 -54.59 -17.17
CA GLY A 252 -46.75 -53.15 -16.89
C GLY A 252 -48.15 -52.71 -17.40
N PRO A 253 -48.36 -51.52 -18.04
CA PRO A 253 -47.40 -50.48 -18.47
C PRO A 253 -47.81 -49.01 -18.12
N ALA A 254 -47.20 -48.03 -18.79
CA ALA A 254 -47.22 -46.58 -18.52
C ALA A 254 -48.45 -45.77 -19.00
N LYS A 255 -48.60 -44.53 -18.49
CA LYS A 255 -49.05 -43.36 -19.27
C LYS A 255 -48.80 -41.97 -18.61
N ASP A 256 -48.00 -41.15 -19.29
CA ASP A 256 -48.16 -39.74 -19.69
C ASP A 256 -48.92 -38.67 -18.86
N ILE A 257 -48.16 -37.57 -18.62
CA ILE A 257 -48.42 -36.14 -18.97
C ILE A 257 -49.44 -35.31 -18.14
N ASP A 258 -49.02 -34.05 -17.95
CA ASP A 258 -49.70 -32.90 -17.34
C ASP A 258 -51.19 -32.73 -17.66
N ASP A 259 -51.95 -32.15 -16.71
CA ASP A 259 -52.63 -30.90 -17.05
C ASP A 259 -52.92 -29.96 -15.86
N ALA A 260 -53.10 -28.69 -16.23
CA ALA A 260 -53.05 -27.50 -15.42
C ALA A 260 -54.14 -27.27 -14.36
N ALA A 261 -53.69 -26.67 -13.24
CA ALA A 261 -54.23 -25.42 -12.67
C ALA A 261 -55.65 -25.33 -12.03
N GLN A 262 -55.66 -24.52 -10.95
CA GLN A 262 -56.80 -23.76 -10.43
C GLN A 262 -58.05 -24.54 -9.93
N LYS A 263 -58.13 -24.66 -8.60
CA LYS A 263 -59.28 -24.06 -7.91
C LYS A 263 -58.85 -23.24 -6.69
N ARG A 264 -59.31 -21.99 -6.70
CA ARG A 264 -59.01 -20.91 -5.75
C ARG A 264 -60.02 -20.88 -4.61
N LEU A 265 -59.57 -20.31 -3.49
CA LEU A 265 -60.31 -19.40 -2.59
C LEU A 265 -61.32 -19.96 -1.56
N GLN A 266 -61.26 -19.27 -0.41
CA GLN A 266 -62.30 -19.09 0.63
C GLN A 266 -62.60 -20.33 1.49
N ASN A 267 -62.25 -20.34 2.78
CA ASN A 267 -62.89 -19.68 3.94
C ASN A 267 -63.33 -20.83 4.88
N LYS A 268 -63.39 -20.73 6.21
CA LYS A 268 -63.24 -19.61 7.14
C LYS A 268 -62.93 -20.16 8.55
N ASP A 269 -62.52 -19.28 9.46
CA ASP A 269 -62.84 -19.19 10.89
C ASP A 269 -63.17 -20.48 11.69
N GLU A 270 -62.40 -20.78 12.76
CA GLU A 270 -62.87 -20.70 14.16
C GLU A 270 -61.76 -20.99 15.21
N LYS A 271 -61.93 -20.46 16.43
CA LYS A 271 -61.01 -20.45 17.60
C LYS A 271 -61.80 -20.05 18.88
N PRO A 272 -61.33 -20.22 20.14
CA PRO A 272 -60.30 -21.10 20.70
C PRO A 272 -60.95 -22.25 21.53
N PRO A 273 -61.23 -22.25 22.87
CA PRO A 273 -60.58 -21.71 24.10
C PRO A 273 -59.87 -22.82 24.94
N GLU A 274 -58.71 -22.61 25.58
CA GLU A 274 -58.41 -22.17 26.97
C GLU A 274 -58.00 -23.29 27.99
N ASN A 275 -57.00 -22.92 28.83
CA ASN A 275 -56.70 -23.34 30.23
C ASN A 275 -56.48 -24.83 30.63
N ASP A 276 -55.26 -25.15 31.12
CA ASP A 276 -54.91 -25.21 32.57
C ASP A 276 -53.37 -25.40 32.77
N PRO A 277 -52.73 -25.00 33.90
CA PRO A 277 -51.26 -24.94 34.01
C PRO A 277 -50.61 -25.99 34.95
N ARG A 278 -49.30 -26.18 34.77
CA ARG A 278 -48.27 -26.74 35.68
C ARG A 278 -46.95 -26.87 34.89
N GLY A 279 -45.73 -26.59 35.36
CA GLY A 279 -45.24 -25.99 36.61
C GLY A 279 -43.70 -26.19 36.73
N GLY A 280 -42.94 -25.16 37.11
CA GLY A 280 -41.47 -25.20 37.36
C GLY A 280 -40.55 -24.97 36.13
N GLY A 281 -39.36 -24.36 36.22
CA GLY A 281 -38.78 -23.62 37.35
C GLY A 281 -37.28 -23.25 37.24
N LYS A 282 -36.97 -22.01 36.83
CA LYS A 282 -35.66 -21.26 36.98
C LYS A 282 -34.41 -21.85 36.28
N PRO A 283 -33.24 -21.15 36.21
CA PRO A 283 -32.91 -19.72 36.48
C PRO A 283 -32.44 -18.95 35.20
N PRO A 284 -32.05 -17.65 35.26
CA PRO A 284 -32.03 -16.77 34.07
C PRO A 284 -30.68 -16.65 33.33
N ARG A 285 -30.74 -16.24 32.05
CA ARG A 285 -29.63 -15.58 31.33
C ARG A 285 -30.12 -14.26 30.70
N PRO A 286 -29.31 -13.19 30.72
CA PRO A 286 -29.74 -11.87 30.25
C PRO A 286 -29.83 -11.81 28.72
N THR A 287 -30.98 -11.36 28.22
CA THR A 287 -31.24 -11.13 26.80
C THR A 287 -30.92 -9.68 26.43
N GLY A 288 -29.88 -9.47 25.62
CA GLY A 288 -29.61 -8.21 24.92
C GLY A 288 -29.87 -8.34 23.42
N LYS A 289 -31.14 -8.35 23.00
CA LYS A 289 -31.51 -8.23 21.57
C LYS A 289 -31.69 -6.75 21.22
N GLY A 290 -30.73 -6.16 20.52
CA GLY A 290 -30.95 -4.96 19.71
C GLY A 290 -31.41 -5.36 18.31
N GLY A 291 -32.63 -4.99 17.93
CA GLY A 291 -33.14 -5.23 16.57
C GLY A 291 -32.73 -4.12 15.61
N GLY A 292 -32.19 -4.50 14.45
CA GLY A 292 -31.98 -3.61 13.29
C GLY A 292 -32.79 -4.13 12.10
N GLY A 293 -33.60 -3.26 11.48
CA GLY A 293 -34.60 -3.68 10.50
C GLY A 293 -34.04 -4.12 9.16
N HIS A 294 -34.68 -5.12 8.54
CA HIS A 294 -34.47 -5.44 7.13
C HIS A 294 -35.11 -4.36 6.24
N GLN A 295 -34.29 -3.56 5.56
CA GLN A 295 -34.71 -2.89 4.34
C GLN A 295 -34.56 -3.84 3.14
N PHE A 296 -35.57 -3.85 2.28
CA PHE A 296 -35.54 -4.60 1.03
C PHE A 296 -34.44 -4.06 0.09
N SER A 297 -33.75 -4.97 -0.60
CA SER A 297 -32.97 -4.67 -1.80
C SER A 297 -33.36 -5.66 -2.90
N PRO A 298 -33.48 -5.23 -4.17
CA PRO A 298 -34.07 -6.05 -5.22
C PRO A 298 -33.14 -7.20 -5.65
N THR A 299 -33.69 -8.41 -5.73
CA THR A 299 -32.97 -9.63 -6.10
C THR A 299 -32.72 -9.72 -7.61
N GLY A 300 -31.56 -9.26 -8.06
CA GLY A 300 -30.98 -9.62 -9.36
C GLY A 300 -30.16 -10.91 -9.23
N SER A 301 -30.73 -12.05 -9.60
CA SER A 301 -30.05 -13.36 -9.48
C SER A 301 -28.92 -13.52 -10.49
N ARG A 302 -27.68 -13.27 -10.06
CA ARG A 302 -26.45 -13.57 -10.82
C ARG A 302 -25.78 -14.82 -10.24
N MET A 303 -25.81 -15.94 -10.98
CA MET A 303 -25.08 -17.16 -10.59
C MET A 303 -23.56 -16.93 -10.69
N GLY A 304 -22.96 -16.49 -9.59
CA GLY A 304 -21.51 -16.33 -9.47
C GLY A 304 -20.87 -17.58 -8.88
N VAL A 305 -19.97 -18.22 -9.65
CA VAL A 305 -19.07 -19.25 -9.11
C VAL A 305 -18.16 -18.60 -8.08
N ARG A 306 -18.35 -18.97 -6.80
CA ARG A 306 -17.62 -18.36 -5.67
C ARG A 306 -16.21 -18.93 -5.57
N THR A 307 -15.29 -18.42 -6.40
CA THR A 307 -13.86 -18.72 -6.27
C THR A 307 -13.34 -18.20 -4.93
N THR A 308 -12.89 -19.10 -4.07
CA THR A 308 -12.21 -18.75 -2.83
C THR A 308 -10.89 -18.05 -3.16
N LEU A 309 -10.73 -16.82 -2.67
CA LEU A 309 -9.45 -16.12 -2.71
C LEU A 309 -8.43 -16.83 -1.79
N PRO A 310 -7.14 -16.78 -2.13
CA PRO A 310 -6.06 -17.37 -1.34
C PRO A 310 -5.87 -16.71 0.03
N SER A 311 -5.06 -17.36 0.87
CA SER A 311 -4.58 -16.73 2.10
C SER A 311 -3.61 -15.58 1.79
N PRO A 312 -3.78 -14.38 2.37
CA PRO A 312 -2.86 -13.26 2.13
C PRO A 312 -1.47 -13.51 2.72
N THR A 313 -0.44 -13.05 1.99
CA THR A 313 0.97 -13.13 2.42
C THR A 313 1.23 -12.24 3.65
N PRO A 314 2.34 -12.42 4.39
CA PRO A 314 2.68 -11.52 5.51
C PRO A 314 2.75 -10.04 5.11
N ALA A 315 3.31 -9.74 3.93
CA ALA A 315 3.39 -8.37 3.40
C ALA A 315 2.00 -7.81 3.04
N THR A 316 1.11 -8.63 2.46
CA THR A 316 -0.29 -8.22 2.21
C THR A 316 -1.03 -7.96 3.53
N LYS A 317 -0.86 -8.83 4.55
CA LYS A 317 -1.48 -8.62 5.87
C LYS A 317 -1.00 -7.34 6.55
N GLN A 318 0.31 -7.07 6.53
CA GLN A 318 0.87 -5.83 7.06
C GLN A 318 0.32 -4.58 6.35
N PHE A 319 0.12 -4.66 5.03
CA PHE A 319 -0.49 -3.58 4.25
C PHE A 319 -1.98 -3.41 4.56
N ASP A 320 -2.76 -4.51 4.66
CA ASP A 320 -4.17 -4.47 5.08
C ASP A 320 -4.34 -3.89 6.50
N GLU A 321 -3.45 -4.26 7.43
CA GLU A 321 -3.39 -3.68 8.77
C GLU A 321 -3.03 -2.19 8.74
N MET A 322 -2.11 -1.78 7.86
CA MET A 322 -1.73 -0.38 7.69
C MET A 322 -2.91 0.44 7.17
N LEU A 323 -3.59 -0.01 6.10
CA LEU A 323 -4.81 0.62 5.57
C LEU A 323 -5.89 0.78 6.66
N GLY A 324 -6.09 -0.25 7.49
CA GLY A 324 -7.05 -0.21 8.59
C GLY A 324 -6.66 0.74 9.73
N LYS A 325 -5.37 0.89 10.02
CA LYS A 325 -4.86 1.87 11.00
C LYS A 325 -4.93 3.31 10.47
N THR A 326 -4.81 3.49 9.16
CA THR A 326 -4.78 4.81 8.51
C THR A 326 -6.14 5.27 7.98
N GLY A 327 -7.19 4.43 8.05
CA GLY A 327 -8.52 4.76 7.52
C GLY A 327 -8.56 4.89 6.00
N LEU A 328 -7.62 4.27 5.29
CA LEU A 328 -7.49 4.35 3.82
C LEU A 328 -8.28 3.27 3.09
N GLU A 329 -9.03 2.39 3.77
CA GLU A 329 -9.64 1.24 3.10
C GLU A 329 -10.66 1.67 2.04
N LYS A 330 -11.34 2.82 2.21
CA LYS A 330 -12.21 3.41 1.18
C LYS A 330 -11.43 3.83 -0.07
N SER A 331 -10.39 4.66 0.11
CA SER A 331 -9.53 5.15 -0.97
C SER A 331 -8.87 4.01 -1.74
N TYR A 332 -8.41 2.98 -1.02
CA TYR A 332 -7.86 1.77 -1.62
C TYR A 332 -8.92 0.93 -2.36
N ARG A 333 -10.13 0.75 -1.79
CA ARG A 333 -11.23 0.02 -2.47
C ARG A 333 -11.71 0.69 -3.75
N ALA A 334 -11.72 2.02 -3.79
CA ALA A 334 -12.09 2.78 -4.98
C ALA A 334 -11.15 2.50 -6.17
N THR A 335 -9.87 2.24 -5.88
CA THR A 335 -8.86 1.86 -6.89
C THR A 335 -8.75 0.34 -7.08
N HIS A 336 -9.21 -0.49 -6.13
CA HIS A 336 -9.13 -1.95 -6.14
C HIS A 336 -10.50 -2.66 -6.00
N PRO A 337 -11.47 -2.44 -6.92
CA PRO A 337 -12.83 -2.96 -6.79
C PRO A 337 -12.90 -4.50 -6.79
N ASN A 338 -11.95 -5.18 -7.43
CA ASN A 338 -11.89 -6.64 -7.52
C ASN A 338 -11.23 -7.31 -6.30
N ARG A 339 -10.49 -6.54 -5.48
CA ARG A 339 -9.74 -7.04 -4.31
C ARG A 339 -9.80 -6.02 -3.16
N PRO A 340 -11.00 -5.78 -2.58
CA PRO A 340 -11.16 -4.80 -1.52
C PRO A 340 -10.40 -5.22 -0.25
N ALA A 341 -9.65 -4.29 0.36
CA ALA A 341 -9.05 -4.50 1.67
C ALA A 341 -10.12 -4.84 2.73
N PRO A 342 -9.82 -5.70 3.73
CA PRO A 342 -10.77 -6.10 4.77
C PRO A 342 -11.41 -4.90 5.50
N SER A 343 -12.68 -5.02 5.90
CA SER A 343 -13.36 -3.97 6.67
C SER A 343 -13.17 -4.19 8.17
N ASN A 344 -12.31 -3.40 8.80
CA ASN A 344 -12.03 -3.51 10.24
C ASN A 344 -13.03 -2.76 11.14
N GLY A 345 -14.15 -2.25 10.59
CA GLY A 345 -15.26 -1.66 11.36
C GLY A 345 -14.97 -0.31 12.02
N ALA A 346 -13.75 0.19 11.93
CA ALA A 346 -13.39 1.55 12.34
C ALA A 346 -14.12 2.60 11.48
N GLN A 347 -14.23 3.82 12.01
CA GLN A 347 -14.81 4.95 11.26
C GLN A 347 -13.90 5.31 10.08
N SER A 348 -14.22 4.76 8.91
CA SER A 348 -13.48 5.00 7.67
C SER A 348 -13.64 6.46 7.22
N GLY A 349 -12.63 7.27 7.51
CA GLY A 349 -12.38 8.51 6.79
C GLY A 349 -12.16 8.24 5.30
N GLU A 350 -12.16 9.29 4.50
CA GLU A 350 -11.60 9.23 3.15
C GLU A 350 -10.30 10.02 3.21
N ILE A 351 -9.19 9.35 3.48
CA ILE A 351 -7.91 10.02 3.64
C ILE A 351 -7.14 10.02 2.30
N GLY A 352 -6.32 11.04 2.12
CA GLY A 352 -5.76 11.51 0.85
C GLY A 352 -4.73 10.60 0.20
N GLY A 353 -4.01 11.12 -0.79
CA GLY A 353 -2.98 10.37 -1.52
C GLY A 353 -3.02 10.55 -3.04
N VAL A 354 -2.33 9.66 -3.76
CA VAL A 354 -2.36 9.55 -5.22
C VAL A 354 -2.89 8.18 -5.61
N GLY A 355 -3.86 8.16 -6.52
CA GLY A 355 -4.51 6.94 -7.02
C GLY A 355 -4.93 7.11 -8.48
N GLY A 356 -5.41 6.03 -9.10
CA GLY A 356 -6.06 6.09 -10.41
C GLY A 356 -7.50 5.57 -10.35
N ARG A 357 -8.43 6.27 -11.00
CA ARG A 357 -9.67 5.62 -11.47
C ARG A 357 -9.24 4.65 -12.55
N VAL A 358 -9.34 3.35 -12.30
CA VAL A 358 -8.95 2.29 -13.25
C VAL A 358 -10.13 1.35 -13.48
N GLY A 359 -10.34 1.00 -14.75
CA GLY A 359 -11.38 0.08 -15.18
C GLY A 359 -10.92 -0.77 -16.35
N VAL A 360 -11.88 -1.23 -17.14
CA VAL A 360 -11.64 -1.97 -18.38
C VAL A 360 -11.90 -1.03 -19.55
N ILE A 361 -11.06 -1.11 -20.59
CA ILE A 361 -11.31 -0.44 -21.87
C ILE A 361 -12.39 -1.26 -22.60
N GLU A 362 -13.62 -0.73 -22.59
CA GLU A 362 -14.75 -1.31 -23.33
C GLU A 362 -14.51 -1.27 -24.84
N GLY A 363 -15.07 -2.19 -25.60
CA GLY A 363 -14.86 -2.31 -27.05
C GLY A 363 -13.54 -2.96 -27.47
N LEU A 364 -12.48 -2.87 -26.65
CA LEU A 364 -11.11 -3.20 -27.10
C LEU A 364 -10.93 -4.66 -27.56
N PHE A 365 -11.61 -5.62 -26.93
CA PHE A 365 -11.52 -7.05 -27.30
C PHE A 365 -12.90 -7.69 -27.45
N ASP A 366 -13.89 -6.89 -27.82
CA ASP A 366 -15.29 -7.31 -27.90
C ASP A 366 -15.63 -7.95 -29.26
N THR A 367 -14.72 -7.88 -30.24
CA THR A 367 -14.80 -8.63 -31.50
C THR A 367 -13.81 -9.80 -31.53
N PRO A 368 -14.14 -10.92 -32.22
CA PRO A 368 -13.19 -12.01 -32.43
C PRO A 368 -11.90 -11.56 -33.11
N GLN A 369 -11.97 -10.62 -34.04
CA GLN A 369 -10.82 -10.06 -34.76
C GLN A 369 -9.86 -9.35 -33.80
N ALA A 370 -10.38 -8.51 -32.90
CA ALA A 370 -9.56 -7.82 -31.90
C ALA A 370 -8.89 -8.78 -30.90
N LEU A 371 -9.52 -9.92 -30.60
CA LEU A 371 -8.88 -10.99 -29.81
C LEU A 371 -7.65 -11.57 -30.50
N PHE A 372 -7.53 -11.49 -31.83
CA PHE A 372 -6.33 -11.93 -32.57
C PHE A 372 -5.30 -10.82 -32.84
N GLU A 373 -5.56 -9.55 -32.50
CA GLU A 373 -4.55 -8.48 -32.56
C GLU A 373 -3.34 -8.81 -31.68
N ARG A 374 -2.13 -8.65 -32.25
CA ARG A 374 -0.83 -9.05 -31.66
C ARG A 374 0.13 -7.88 -31.42
N ALA A 375 -0.13 -6.73 -32.00
CA ALA A 375 0.65 -5.51 -31.88
C ALA A 375 -0.33 -4.34 -31.77
N HIS A 376 -0.02 -3.38 -30.89
CA HIS A 376 -0.70 -2.11 -30.80
C HIS A 376 0.37 -1.01 -30.72
N SER A 377 0.08 0.13 -31.33
CA SER A 377 0.92 1.32 -31.31
C SER A 377 0.37 2.30 -30.27
N PHE A 378 1.23 3.13 -29.66
CA PHE A 378 0.83 4.09 -28.62
C PHE A 378 1.39 5.48 -28.94
N PHE A 379 0.52 6.46 -29.14
CA PHE A 379 0.88 7.86 -29.21
C PHE A 379 0.72 8.50 -27.83
N ILE A 380 1.86 8.88 -27.25
CA ILE A 380 1.92 9.67 -26.02
C ILE A 380 2.11 11.12 -26.45
N PRO A 381 1.14 12.03 -26.22
CA PRO A 381 1.31 13.43 -26.59
C PRO A 381 2.44 14.07 -25.76
N ALA A 382 3.33 14.79 -26.44
CA ALA A 382 4.30 15.63 -25.75
C ALA A 382 3.57 16.77 -25.01
N PRO A 383 4.07 17.21 -23.83
CA PRO A 383 3.62 18.45 -23.20
C PRO A 383 3.93 19.65 -24.11
N ALA A 384 3.39 20.82 -23.77
CA ALA A 384 3.52 22.05 -24.56
C ALA A 384 4.98 22.52 -24.79
N SER A 385 5.95 22.00 -24.04
CA SER A 385 7.40 22.18 -24.24
C SER A 385 7.97 21.41 -25.44
N GLY A 386 7.21 20.52 -26.08
CA GLY A 386 7.60 19.79 -27.30
C GLY A 386 8.36 18.47 -27.07
N GLU A 387 8.94 18.26 -25.89
CA GLU A 387 9.65 17.03 -25.51
C GLU A 387 8.94 16.28 -24.36
N LEU A 388 8.96 14.95 -24.40
CA LEU A 388 8.48 14.12 -23.29
C LEU A 388 9.38 14.32 -22.06
N ALA A 389 8.77 14.53 -20.89
CA ALA A 389 9.49 14.78 -19.64
C ALA A 389 10.13 13.51 -19.02
N PHE A 390 10.14 12.39 -19.74
CA PHE A 390 10.70 11.11 -19.32
C PHE A 390 11.30 10.35 -20.53
N THR A 391 12.23 9.45 -20.24
CA THR A 391 12.98 8.65 -21.22
C THR A 391 12.27 7.34 -21.58
N ASP A 392 12.65 6.76 -22.73
CA ASP A 392 12.22 5.41 -23.12
C ASP A 392 12.54 4.35 -22.04
N GLN A 393 13.67 4.48 -21.35
CA GLN A 393 14.05 3.57 -20.27
C GLN A 393 13.06 3.66 -19.09
N GLU A 394 12.68 4.87 -18.69
CA GLU A 394 11.67 5.11 -17.65
C GLU A 394 10.28 4.62 -18.08
N LEU A 395 9.92 4.80 -19.35
CA LEU A 395 8.68 4.25 -19.92
C LEU A 395 8.67 2.71 -19.82
N TYR A 396 9.72 2.03 -20.31
CA TYR A 396 9.79 0.58 -20.25
C TYR A 396 9.81 0.06 -18.80
N GLN A 397 10.48 0.76 -17.89
CA GLN A 397 10.45 0.47 -16.46
C GLN A 397 9.03 0.57 -15.89
N ILE A 398 8.30 1.65 -16.15
CA ILE A 398 6.88 1.80 -15.77
C ILE A 398 6.03 0.64 -16.30
N LEU A 399 6.21 0.24 -17.56
CA LEU A 399 5.46 -0.87 -18.15
C LEU A 399 5.75 -2.21 -17.45
N HIS A 400 7.01 -2.49 -17.11
CA HIS A 400 7.37 -3.71 -16.36
C HIS A 400 6.78 -3.71 -14.95
N GLU A 401 6.94 -2.61 -14.22
CA GLU A 401 6.46 -2.46 -12.84
C GLU A 401 4.93 -2.57 -12.76
N LEU A 402 4.19 -1.99 -13.71
CA LEU A 402 2.74 -2.15 -13.81
C LEU A 402 2.33 -3.56 -14.20
N ALA A 403 3.03 -4.19 -15.15
CA ALA A 403 2.73 -5.57 -15.52
C ALA A 403 2.99 -6.53 -14.36
N ILE A 404 4.04 -6.30 -13.56
CA ILE A 404 4.29 -7.04 -12.32
C ILE A 404 3.16 -6.75 -11.32
N GLY A 405 2.91 -5.51 -10.92
CA GLY A 405 1.86 -5.19 -9.93
C GLY A 405 0.48 -5.77 -10.31
N ILE A 406 0.07 -5.63 -11.57
CA ILE A 406 -1.25 -6.07 -12.04
C ILE A 406 -1.31 -7.59 -12.24
N TYR A 407 -0.36 -8.24 -12.91
CA TYR A 407 -0.45 -9.69 -13.19
C TYR A 407 0.08 -10.57 -12.07
N VAL A 408 1.12 -10.12 -11.37
CA VAL A 408 1.80 -10.86 -10.29
C VAL A 408 1.12 -10.58 -8.96
N HIS A 409 0.85 -9.32 -8.61
CA HIS A 409 0.30 -8.99 -7.29
C HIS A 409 -1.21 -8.77 -7.24
N ASP A 410 -1.89 -8.65 -8.38
CA ASP A 410 -3.30 -8.21 -8.48
C ASP A 410 -3.54 -6.90 -7.73
N ALA A 411 -2.59 -5.98 -7.88
CA ALA A 411 -2.57 -4.65 -7.28
C ALA A 411 -2.49 -3.59 -8.39
N LEU A 412 -3.09 -2.43 -8.12
CA LEU A 412 -3.01 -1.22 -8.92
C LEU A 412 -2.24 -0.15 -8.13
N PRO A 413 -1.61 0.82 -8.80
CA PRO A 413 -0.88 1.88 -8.11
C PRO A 413 -1.80 2.69 -7.18
N PHE A 414 -1.41 2.77 -5.92
CA PHE A 414 -2.06 3.57 -4.88
C PHE A 414 -1.01 3.95 -3.83
N TYR A 415 -1.08 5.18 -3.34
CA TYR A 415 -0.11 5.73 -2.41
C TYR A 415 -0.72 6.80 -1.51
N SER A 416 -0.24 6.91 -0.26
CA SER A 416 -0.50 8.08 0.59
C SER A 416 0.57 8.27 1.68
N LEU A 417 0.96 9.51 1.95
CA LEU A 417 1.72 9.91 3.14
C LEU A 417 0.80 10.18 4.32
N HIS A 418 1.11 9.54 5.45
CA HIS A 418 0.42 9.75 6.73
C HIS A 418 1.37 10.30 7.79
N PHE A 419 0.84 11.11 8.70
CA PHE A 419 1.57 11.54 9.89
C PHE A 419 1.59 10.41 10.93
N ASN A 420 2.76 10.13 11.53
CA ASN A 420 2.87 9.33 12.75
C ASN A 420 2.64 10.21 14.00
N SER A 421 2.78 9.63 15.19
CA SER A 421 2.69 10.34 16.48
C SER A 421 3.69 11.49 16.65
N ASP A 422 4.79 11.43 15.91
CA ASP A 422 5.93 12.36 16.04
C ASP A 422 5.91 13.44 14.93
N ALA A 423 4.80 13.49 14.18
CA ALA A 423 4.56 14.34 13.00
C ALA A 423 5.48 14.07 11.78
N HIS A 424 6.15 12.92 11.73
CA HIS A 424 6.86 12.48 10.53
C HIS A 424 5.90 11.88 9.51
N LEU A 425 6.19 12.10 8.22
CA LEU A 425 5.40 11.58 7.10
C LEU A 425 5.92 10.20 6.70
N TYR A 426 5.09 9.16 6.84
CA TYR A 426 5.42 7.79 6.43
C TYR A 426 4.55 7.31 5.26
N SER A 427 5.15 6.46 4.43
CA SER A 427 4.57 5.97 3.18
C SER A 427 3.63 4.79 3.36
N VAL A 428 2.37 4.93 2.91
CA VAL A 428 1.41 3.83 2.75
C VAL A 428 1.37 3.44 1.27
N ILE A 429 2.08 2.37 0.93
CA ILE A 429 2.19 1.84 -0.45
C ILE A 429 2.08 0.33 -0.45
N HIS A 430 1.47 -0.24 -1.50
CA HIS A 430 1.47 -1.69 -1.68
C HIS A 430 2.88 -2.18 -2.05
N HIS A 431 3.36 -3.27 -1.42
CA HIS A 431 4.74 -3.79 -1.56
C HIS A 431 5.19 -4.05 -3.02
N ALA A 432 4.25 -4.26 -3.94
CA ALA A 432 4.54 -4.40 -5.38
C ALA A 432 5.12 -3.12 -6.02
N TYR A 433 4.94 -1.95 -5.39
CA TYR A 433 5.34 -0.64 -5.90
C TYR A 433 6.33 0.10 -4.97
N GLU A 434 6.65 -0.45 -3.78
CA GLU A 434 7.55 0.19 -2.80
C GLU A 434 8.93 0.53 -3.39
N LYS A 435 9.49 -0.37 -4.20
CA LYS A 435 10.84 -0.32 -4.76
C LYS A 435 10.80 -0.16 -6.28
N THR A 436 9.97 0.78 -6.74
CA THR A 436 9.67 0.96 -8.16
C THR A 436 9.53 2.43 -8.52
N LEU A 437 9.74 2.78 -9.79
CA LEU A 437 9.56 4.13 -10.33
C LEU A 437 8.09 4.56 -10.26
N VAL A 438 7.14 3.67 -10.52
CA VAL A 438 5.70 3.89 -10.30
C VAL A 438 5.41 4.34 -8.86
N GLY A 439 6.02 3.69 -7.86
CA GLY A 439 5.91 4.12 -6.46
C GLY A 439 6.56 5.46 -6.19
N GLN A 440 7.75 5.72 -6.76
CA GLN A 440 8.42 7.01 -6.64
C GLN A 440 7.55 8.15 -7.20
N VAL A 441 7.00 8.01 -8.41
CA VAL A 441 6.09 9.00 -9.04
C VAL A 441 4.91 9.33 -8.14
N PHE A 442 4.25 8.30 -7.61
CA PHE A 442 3.11 8.47 -6.72
C PHE A 442 3.51 9.13 -5.40
N SER A 443 4.70 8.81 -4.88
CA SER A 443 5.21 9.38 -3.63
C SER A 443 5.57 10.85 -3.74
N MET A 444 6.23 11.24 -4.83
CA MET A 444 6.58 12.63 -5.09
C MET A 444 5.33 13.48 -5.33
N LEU A 445 4.35 13.01 -6.12
CA LEU A 445 3.12 13.77 -6.35
C LEU A 445 2.29 14.03 -5.10
N ASP A 446 2.20 13.06 -4.16
CA ASP A 446 1.48 13.28 -2.90
C ASP A 446 2.24 14.24 -1.98
N TYR A 447 3.58 14.11 -1.92
CA TYR A 447 4.44 15.01 -1.15
C TYR A 447 4.41 16.45 -1.70
N ASP A 448 4.57 16.61 -3.02
CA ASP A 448 4.55 17.89 -3.72
C ASP A 448 3.18 18.55 -3.63
N MET A 449 2.08 17.79 -3.76
CA MET A 449 0.72 18.29 -3.51
C MET A 449 0.57 18.82 -2.08
N LYS A 450 1.04 18.06 -1.08
CA LYS A 450 0.94 18.48 0.33
C LYS A 450 1.85 19.68 0.62
N GLY A 451 3.03 19.77 0.03
CA GLY A 451 3.87 20.96 0.09
C GLY A 451 3.24 22.15 -0.61
N TYR A 452 2.60 21.96 -1.77
CA TYR A 452 1.90 23.01 -2.52
C TYR A 452 0.74 23.61 -1.71
N LEU A 453 0.11 22.83 -0.83
CA LEU A 453 -0.89 23.34 0.12
C LEU A 453 -0.27 24.17 1.27
N ASN A 454 0.98 23.89 1.65
CA ASN A 454 1.64 24.46 2.84
C ASN A 454 2.63 25.61 2.54
N GLY A 455 3.18 25.71 1.34
CA GLY A 455 4.12 26.77 0.93
C GLY A 455 5.42 26.29 0.28
N GLY A 456 5.81 25.04 0.48
CA GLY A 456 7.03 24.49 -0.12
C GLY A 456 7.29 23.02 0.16
N VAL A 457 8.38 22.52 -0.40
CA VAL A 457 8.90 21.15 -0.23
C VAL A 457 10.41 21.14 -0.05
N PHE A 458 10.95 20.10 0.58
CA PHE A 458 12.38 19.78 0.46
C PHE A 458 12.70 19.14 -0.89
N LYS A 459 13.83 19.53 -1.49
CA LYS A 459 14.30 19.02 -2.78
C LYS A 459 14.66 17.53 -2.70
N GLU A 460 14.53 16.79 -3.81
CA GLU A 460 14.79 15.34 -3.86
C GLU A 460 16.17 14.92 -3.32
N ALA A 461 17.21 15.73 -3.52
CA ALA A 461 18.55 15.47 -2.98
C ALA A 461 18.54 15.41 -1.44
N TYR A 462 17.80 16.31 -0.80
CA TYR A 462 17.60 16.31 0.66
C TYR A 462 16.74 15.13 1.10
N LEU A 463 15.69 14.77 0.36
CA LEU A 463 14.85 13.60 0.68
C LEU A 463 15.66 12.29 0.70
N LYS A 464 16.61 12.12 -0.22
CA LYS A 464 17.51 10.95 -0.25
C LYS A 464 18.43 10.93 0.98
N MET A 465 19.07 12.06 1.30
CA MET A 465 19.89 12.21 2.51
C MET A 465 19.08 11.95 3.80
N TRP A 466 17.83 12.42 3.85
CA TRP A 466 16.93 12.20 4.98
C TRP A 466 16.59 10.72 5.19
N GLU A 467 16.29 9.98 4.11
CA GLU A 467 16.01 8.54 4.17
C GLU A 467 17.27 7.74 4.56
N GLU A 468 18.42 8.01 3.96
CA GLU A 468 19.70 7.36 4.28
C GLU A 468 20.05 7.46 5.77
N LEU A 469 19.69 8.59 6.39
CA LEU A 469 19.96 8.87 7.80
C LEU A 469 18.75 8.59 8.70
N SER A 470 17.69 7.96 8.16
CA SER A 470 16.50 7.52 8.89
C SER A 470 15.83 8.63 9.70
N GLY A 471 15.79 9.85 9.16
CA GLY A 471 15.25 11.03 9.83
C GLY A 471 16.07 11.55 11.03
N LYS A 472 17.36 11.23 11.12
CA LYS A 472 18.24 11.67 12.23
C LYS A 472 18.96 13.00 12.00
N ILE A 473 18.89 13.60 10.80
CA ILE A 473 19.32 15.00 10.60
C ILE A 473 18.11 15.90 10.85
N GLU A 474 18.02 16.50 12.03
CA GLU A 474 17.16 17.68 12.25
C GLU A 474 17.99 18.97 12.38
N ALA A 475 19.32 18.89 12.36
CA ALA A 475 20.23 19.98 12.75
C ALA A 475 21.09 20.58 11.60
N LYS A 476 20.83 20.21 10.33
CA LYS A 476 21.55 20.75 9.15
C LYS A 476 20.65 20.96 7.92
N THR A 477 19.39 21.31 8.13
CA THR A 477 18.52 21.76 7.04
C THR A 477 18.89 23.20 6.69
N SER A 478 19.28 23.44 5.44
CA SER A 478 19.57 24.80 4.94
C SER A 478 18.43 25.32 4.07
N ASP A 479 18.32 26.65 3.94
CA ASP A 479 17.37 27.27 3.00
C ASP A 479 17.61 26.82 1.54
N ALA A 480 18.84 26.39 1.22
CA ALA A 480 19.18 25.85 -0.09
C ALA A 480 18.62 24.44 -0.35
N ASP A 481 18.29 23.67 0.69
CA ASP A 481 17.62 22.36 0.57
C ASP A 481 16.12 22.49 0.31
N PHE A 482 15.58 23.67 0.58
CA PHE A 482 14.16 23.99 0.52
C PHE A 482 13.77 24.61 -0.83
N LEU A 483 12.55 24.31 -1.28
CA LEU A 483 11.88 24.90 -2.44
C LEU A 483 10.63 25.62 -1.95
N ASN A 484 10.70 26.96 -1.90
CA ASN A 484 9.57 27.83 -1.66
C ASN A 484 8.75 27.97 -2.96
N PHE A 485 7.49 27.54 -2.97
CA PHE A 485 6.65 27.59 -4.17
C PHE A 485 6.38 29.02 -4.68
N HIS A 486 6.38 30.02 -3.80
CA HIS A 486 6.19 31.41 -4.19
C HIS A 486 7.38 31.95 -5.00
N THR A 487 8.61 31.72 -4.49
CA THR A 487 9.84 32.08 -5.21
C THR A 487 9.97 31.27 -6.50
N TYR A 488 9.76 29.95 -6.42
CA TYR A 488 9.88 29.05 -7.56
C TYR A 488 8.92 29.40 -8.71
N ALA A 489 7.65 29.70 -8.40
CA ALA A 489 6.65 30.09 -9.39
C ALA A 489 7.05 31.38 -10.14
N LYS A 490 7.61 32.38 -9.43
CA LYS A 490 8.09 33.63 -10.05
C LYS A 490 9.27 33.42 -10.98
N GLU A 491 10.19 32.54 -10.60
CA GLU A 491 11.41 32.27 -11.36
C GLU A 491 11.15 31.39 -12.60
N HIS A 492 10.23 30.43 -12.52
CA HIS A 492 10.08 29.35 -13.51
C HIS A 492 8.78 29.40 -14.32
N LEU A 493 7.79 30.19 -13.93
CA LEU A 493 6.51 30.34 -14.64
C LEU A 493 6.38 31.75 -15.23
N SER A 494 5.38 31.96 -16.08
CA SER A 494 5.18 33.21 -16.81
C SER A 494 3.74 33.71 -16.74
N GLY A 495 3.56 35.03 -16.87
CA GLY A 495 2.23 35.66 -16.80
C GLY A 495 1.52 35.41 -15.46
N ASP A 496 0.22 35.13 -15.51
CA ASP A 496 -0.61 34.89 -14.32
C ASP A 496 -0.18 33.65 -13.52
N ASP A 497 0.58 32.72 -14.11
CA ASP A 497 1.11 31.54 -13.42
C ASP A 497 2.28 31.89 -12.46
N GLN A 498 2.83 33.11 -12.47
CA GLN A 498 3.82 33.52 -11.47
C GLN A 498 3.22 33.70 -10.06
N ALA A 499 1.91 33.91 -9.96
CA ALA A 499 1.24 34.11 -8.68
C ALA A 499 1.02 32.76 -7.95
N TYR A 500 1.47 32.66 -6.71
CA TYR A 500 1.25 31.51 -5.81
C TYR A 500 1.02 31.96 -4.36
N CYS A 501 0.08 31.29 -3.68
CA CYS A 501 -0.20 31.40 -2.25
C CYS A 501 -0.54 30.00 -1.69
N SER A 502 -0.21 29.74 -0.43
CA SER A 502 -0.60 28.51 0.28
C SER A 502 -2.03 28.61 0.84
N VAL A 503 -2.59 27.49 1.31
CA VAL A 503 -3.90 27.49 2.01
C VAL A 503 -3.90 28.48 3.17
N GLN A 504 -2.81 28.50 3.96
CA GLN A 504 -2.70 29.34 5.14
C GLN A 504 -2.60 30.83 4.79
N THR A 505 -1.86 31.19 3.72
CA THR A 505 -1.81 32.57 3.21
C THR A 505 -3.20 33.03 2.77
N LEU A 506 -3.97 32.18 2.07
CA LEU A 506 -5.31 32.50 1.58
C LEU A 506 -6.32 32.69 2.73
N LEU A 507 -6.28 31.83 3.76
CA LEU A 507 -7.13 31.95 4.95
C LEU A 507 -6.78 33.16 5.84
N ARG A 508 -5.54 33.64 5.79
CA ARG A 508 -5.06 34.81 6.56
C ARG A 508 -5.29 36.15 5.86
N ALA A 509 -5.68 36.16 4.59
CA ALA A 509 -5.79 37.38 3.78
C ALA A 509 -6.92 38.34 4.22
N ASP A 510 -7.81 37.91 5.12
CA ASP A 510 -8.84 38.70 5.81
C ASP A 510 -8.35 39.33 7.13
N SER A 511 -7.23 38.85 7.68
CA SER A 511 -6.68 39.43 8.90
C SER A 511 -6.10 40.82 8.64
N LYS A 512 -6.21 41.73 9.61
CA LYS A 512 -5.53 43.05 9.58
C LYS A 512 -4.00 42.94 9.59
N GLU A 513 -3.48 41.72 9.72
CA GLU A 513 -2.08 41.33 9.71
C GLU A 513 -1.71 40.64 8.38
N ALA A 514 -2.43 40.93 7.30
CA ALA A 514 -2.09 40.45 5.96
C ALA A 514 -0.61 40.78 5.66
N PRO A 515 0.27 39.78 5.52
CA PRO A 515 1.70 40.03 5.40
C PRO A 515 1.98 40.85 4.14
N ASP A 516 3.02 41.68 4.20
CA ASP A 516 3.58 42.38 3.04
C ASP A 516 4.13 41.34 2.06
N LEU A 517 3.25 40.80 1.21
CA LEU A 517 3.54 39.82 0.16
C LEU A 517 4.53 40.44 -0.84
N PRO A 518 5.83 40.09 -0.81
CA PRO A 518 6.83 40.85 -1.55
C PRO A 518 6.68 40.55 -3.04
N GLY A 519 6.31 41.56 -3.84
CA GLY A 519 6.32 41.47 -5.31
C GLY A 519 5.10 40.76 -5.92
N GLY A 520 3.93 41.38 -5.86
CA GLY A 520 2.87 41.20 -6.86
C GLY A 520 1.73 40.23 -6.51
N PRO A 521 0.75 40.65 -5.69
CA PRO A 521 -0.45 39.89 -5.42
C PRO A 521 -1.72 40.47 -6.07
N GLU A 522 -1.66 41.58 -6.81
CA GLU A 522 -2.83 42.35 -7.32
C GLU A 522 -3.94 41.50 -7.96
N ARG A 523 -3.61 40.53 -8.82
CA ARG A 523 -4.61 39.74 -9.54
C ARG A 523 -5.12 38.52 -8.79
N LEU A 524 -4.27 37.84 -8.01
CA LEU A 524 -4.71 36.77 -7.10
C LEU A 524 -5.53 37.34 -5.93
N LYS A 525 -5.18 38.55 -5.47
CA LYS A 525 -6.03 39.37 -4.62
C LYS A 525 -7.31 39.74 -5.37
N LYS A 526 -7.27 40.14 -6.63
CA LYS A 526 -8.53 40.47 -7.33
C LYS A 526 -9.46 39.26 -7.40
N ASP A 527 -9.03 38.10 -7.85
CA ASP A 527 -9.96 36.97 -7.98
C ASP A 527 -10.32 36.38 -6.61
N VAL A 528 -9.36 36.15 -5.71
CA VAL A 528 -9.65 35.58 -4.38
C VAL A 528 -10.21 36.62 -3.41
N LEU A 529 -9.60 37.80 -3.24
CA LEU A 529 -10.18 38.85 -2.38
C LEU A 529 -11.44 39.49 -2.95
N GLN A 530 -11.74 39.51 -4.26
CA GLN A 530 -13.09 39.93 -4.71
C GLN A 530 -14.11 38.85 -4.38
N LEU A 531 -13.84 37.57 -4.74
CA LEU A 531 -14.75 36.47 -4.36
C LEU A 531 -14.94 36.41 -2.84
N LEU A 532 -13.92 36.66 -2.06
CA LEU A 532 -14.00 36.69 -0.60
C LEU A 532 -14.68 37.99 -0.10
N ALA A 533 -14.38 39.17 -0.64
CA ALA A 533 -15.03 40.45 -0.28
C ALA A 533 -16.54 40.42 -0.50
N ASP A 534 -16.99 39.85 -1.62
CA ASP A 534 -18.41 39.63 -1.92
C ASP A 534 -19.05 38.62 -0.93
N THR A 535 -18.24 37.81 -0.26
CA THR A 535 -18.65 36.91 0.84
C THR A 535 -18.49 37.56 2.22
N PHE A 536 -17.67 38.60 2.38
CA PHE A 536 -17.20 39.19 3.66
C PHE A 536 -18.08 40.32 4.23
N SER A 537 -19.40 40.15 4.27
CA SER A 537 -20.22 40.90 5.25
C SER A 537 -20.15 40.15 6.58
N PRO A 538 -19.40 40.62 7.61
CA PRO A 538 -19.08 39.80 8.78
C PRO A 538 -20.34 39.35 9.50
N ASP A 539 -20.59 38.04 9.53
CA ASP A 539 -21.77 37.49 10.16
C ASP A 539 -21.67 37.70 11.69
N PRO A 540 -22.56 38.48 12.32
CA PRO A 540 -22.45 38.83 13.73
C PRO A 540 -22.70 37.62 14.66
N HIS A 541 -23.03 36.45 14.09
CA HIS A 541 -23.21 35.20 14.81
C HIS A 541 -22.04 34.22 14.61
N ASP A 542 -21.01 34.59 13.85
CA ASP A 542 -19.80 33.79 13.62
C ASP A 542 -19.01 33.60 14.93
N LYS A 543 -19.05 32.40 15.50
CA LYS A 543 -18.40 32.07 16.77
C LYS A 543 -16.90 31.83 16.56
N PRO A 544 -16.03 32.14 17.55
CA PRO A 544 -14.58 31.92 17.44
C PRO A 544 -14.18 30.50 17.02
N ILE A 545 -14.96 29.48 17.41
CA ILE A 545 -14.72 28.07 17.03
C ILE A 545 -14.65 27.87 15.51
N PHE A 546 -15.41 28.61 14.71
CA PHE A 546 -15.44 28.41 13.25
C PHE A 546 -14.17 28.91 12.55
N ARG A 547 -13.43 29.83 13.19
CA ARG A 547 -12.12 30.35 12.75
C ARG A 547 -10.94 29.57 13.34
N ASP A 548 -11.20 28.60 14.22
CA ASP A 548 -10.18 27.71 14.74
C ASP A 548 -9.91 26.58 13.75
N TYR A 549 -8.99 26.84 12.81
CA TYR A 549 -8.60 25.87 11.80
C TYR A 549 -7.83 24.64 12.35
N THR A 550 -7.62 24.54 13.67
CA THR A 550 -7.09 23.31 14.31
C THR A 550 -8.19 22.29 14.62
N LYS A 551 -9.46 22.68 14.50
CA LYS A 551 -10.65 21.90 14.86
C LYS A 551 -11.22 21.01 13.74
N PHE A 552 -10.45 20.80 12.69
CA PHE A 552 -10.73 19.81 11.66
C PHE A 552 -9.45 19.20 11.14
N THR A 553 -9.57 18.00 10.59
CA THR A 553 -8.53 17.42 9.73
C THR A 553 -8.93 17.60 8.27
N ASN A 554 -7.95 17.73 7.38
CA ASN A 554 -8.19 17.77 5.94
C ASN A 554 -7.39 16.70 5.22
N SER A 555 -7.81 16.40 4.00
CA SER A 555 -6.99 15.63 3.07
C SER A 555 -7.29 16.05 1.64
N PHE A 556 -6.26 16.19 0.81
CA PHE A 556 -6.37 16.29 -0.64
C PHE A 556 -5.93 14.97 -1.28
N ARG A 557 -6.41 14.69 -2.50
CA ARG A 557 -6.02 13.52 -3.28
C ARG A 557 -6.02 13.82 -4.77
N ILE A 558 -5.01 13.30 -5.47
CA ILE A 558 -4.90 13.28 -6.94
C ILE A 558 -5.42 11.93 -7.43
N ILE A 559 -6.38 11.97 -8.35
CA ILE A 559 -7.04 10.79 -8.91
C ILE A 559 -6.84 10.80 -10.42
N ALA A 560 -5.84 10.07 -10.90
CA ALA A 560 -5.56 9.94 -12.32
C ALA A 560 -6.75 9.32 -13.08
N LYS A 561 -7.03 9.85 -14.27
CA LYS A 561 -8.06 9.36 -15.20
C LYS A 561 -7.55 9.49 -16.64
N GLN A 562 -8.38 9.16 -17.61
CA GLN A 562 -8.17 9.53 -19.01
C GLN A 562 -9.38 10.36 -19.43
N LYS A 563 -9.20 11.50 -20.10
CA LYS A 563 -10.33 12.28 -20.68
C LYS A 563 -11.11 11.42 -21.66
N LYS A 564 -10.37 10.65 -22.45
CA LYS A 564 -10.87 9.73 -23.46
C LYS A 564 -9.83 8.65 -23.69
N ILE A 565 -10.27 7.45 -24.07
CA ILE A 565 -9.42 6.38 -24.57
C ILE A 565 -9.83 6.16 -26.01
N GLU A 566 -8.95 6.51 -26.94
CA GLU A 566 -9.20 6.40 -28.39
C GLU A 566 -8.27 5.38 -29.02
N LYS A 567 -8.81 4.60 -29.96
CA LYS A 567 -8.08 3.65 -30.80
C LYS A 567 -8.46 3.91 -32.26
N ALA A 568 -7.47 4.22 -33.09
CA ALA A 568 -7.59 4.30 -34.54
C ALA A 568 -6.76 3.14 -35.11
N ASP A 569 -7.43 2.16 -35.73
CA ASP A 569 -6.82 0.88 -36.13
C ASP A 569 -6.05 0.20 -34.97
N ASP A 570 -4.72 0.12 -35.02
CA ASP A 570 -3.87 -0.40 -33.94
C ASP A 570 -3.30 0.69 -33.00
N LEU A 571 -3.48 1.97 -33.34
CA LEU A 571 -2.91 3.12 -32.64
C LEU A 571 -3.84 3.62 -31.52
N PHE A 572 -3.34 3.60 -30.29
CA PHE A 572 -3.96 4.30 -29.17
C PHE A 572 -3.46 5.74 -29.05
N VAL A 573 -4.38 6.68 -28.82
CA VAL A 573 -4.06 8.08 -28.49
C VAL A 573 -4.33 8.29 -27.01
N LEU A 574 -3.26 8.51 -26.23
CA LEU A 574 -3.38 8.77 -24.80
C LEU A 574 -3.85 10.21 -24.58
N THR A 575 -4.94 10.40 -23.83
CA THR A 575 -5.41 11.72 -23.41
C THR A 575 -5.50 11.76 -21.87
N PRO A 576 -4.34 11.84 -21.19
CA PRO A 576 -4.28 11.76 -19.73
C PRO A 576 -4.91 12.99 -19.07
N ASP A 577 -5.41 12.78 -17.86
CA ASP A 577 -6.01 13.82 -17.01
C ASP A 577 -6.02 13.34 -15.55
N PHE A 578 -6.45 14.19 -14.63
CA PHE A 578 -6.74 13.78 -13.26
C PHE A 578 -7.87 14.59 -12.67
N ASP A 579 -8.46 14.10 -11.59
CA ASP A 579 -9.28 14.90 -10.69
C ASP A 579 -8.46 15.21 -9.43
N VAL A 580 -8.68 16.40 -8.86
CA VAL A 580 -8.26 16.70 -7.50
C VAL A 580 -9.52 16.71 -6.63
N GLU A 581 -9.48 15.98 -5.52
CA GLU A 581 -10.57 15.91 -4.54
C GLU A 581 -10.03 16.24 -3.15
N TYR A 582 -10.90 16.74 -2.27
CA TYR A 582 -10.54 16.99 -0.88
C TYR A 582 -11.66 16.57 0.06
N THR A 583 -11.34 16.49 1.35
CA THR A 583 -12.32 16.30 2.43
C THR A 583 -11.93 17.17 3.61
N ILE A 584 -12.93 17.80 4.23
CA ILE A 584 -12.82 18.48 5.52
C ILE A 584 -13.56 17.59 6.53
N MET A 585 -12.85 17.07 7.53
CA MET A 585 -13.39 16.23 8.59
C MET A 585 -13.33 17.02 9.91
N PRO A 586 -14.40 17.75 10.28
CA PRO A 586 -14.46 18.48 11.53
C PRO A 586 -14.43 17.54 12.75
N ASP A 587 -13.81 18.02 13.82
CA ASP A 587 -13.87 17.35 15.12
C ASP A 587 -15.31 17.37 15.68
N PRO A 588 -15.62 16.57 16.72
CA PRO A 588 -16.98 16.49 17.25
C PRO A 588 -17.56 17.84 17.72
N ASP A 589 -16.73 18.73 18.26
CA ASP A 589 -17.16 20.03 18.79
C ASP A 589 -17.47 21.01 17.66
N TYR A 590 -16.58 21.11 16.66
CA TYR A 590 -16.77 21.94 15.47
C TYR A 590 -17.95 21.44 14.64
N LYS A 591 -18.10 20.12 14.49
CA LYS A 591 -19.24 19.52 13.82
C LYS A 591 -20.55 19.84 14.53
N ALA A 592 -20.63 19.68 15.85
CA ALA A 592 -21.80 20.04 16.63
C ALA A 592 -22.12 21.55 16.52
N ALA A 593 -21.09 22.41 16.48
CA ALA A 593 -21.26 23.84 16.26
C ALA A 593 -21.79 24.17 14.85
N LEU A 594 -21.29 23.52 13.79
CA LEU A 594 -21.79 23.65 12.41
C LEU A 594 -23.25 23.20 12.31
N GLU A 595 -23.59 22.03 12.86
CA GLU A 595 -24.95 21.48 12.83
C GLU A 595 -25.93 22.37 13.61
N ALA A 596 -25.53 22.88 14.78
CA ALA A 596 -26.33 23.83 15.55
C ALA A 596 -26.55 25.15 14.79
N TYR A 597 -25.51 25.69 14.14
CA TYR A 597 -25.61 26.91 13.35
C TYR A 597 -26.52 26.71 12.13
N HIS A 598 -26.31 25.65 11.36
CA HIS A 598 -27.15 25.33 10.20
C HIS A 598 -28.62 25.06 10.59
N LYS A 599 -28.86 24.42 11.74
CA LYS A 599 -30.22 24.23 12.27
C LYS A 599 -30.88 25.55 12.68
N GLN A 600 -30.11 26.53 13.15
CA GLN A 600 -30.61 27.83 13.61
C GLN A 600 -30.82 28.83 12.46
N TYR A 601 -29.93 28.84 11.46
CA TYR A 601 -29.86 29.87 10.42
C TYR A 601 -30.13 29.37 8.99
N GLY A 602 -30.24 28.06 8.76
CA GLY A 602 -30.50 27.47 7.43
C GLY A 602 -29.33 27.53 6.44
N LYS A 603 -28.14 27.95 6.90
CA LYS A 603 -26.89 28.09 6.14
C LYS A 603 -25.69 27.74 7.02
N TYR A 604 -24.50 27.56 6.45
CA TYR A 604 -23.27 27.40 7.23
C TYR A 604 -22.70 28.75 7.71
N PRO A 605 -21.79 28.76 8.69
CA PRO A 605 -21.03 29.95 9.04
C PRO A 605 -20.18 30.42 7.87
N GLN A 606 -20.15 31.73 7.65
CA GLN A 606 -19.34 32.40 6.63
C GLN A 606 -17.87 31.98 6.63
N SER A 607 -17.26 31.86 7.81
CA SER A 607 -15.87 31.41 8.01
C SER A 607 -15.62 30.00 7.50
N TYR A 608 -16.61 29.11 7.61
CA TYR A 608 -16.58 27.76 7.03
C TYR A 608 -16.80 27.78 5.50
N GLU A 609 -17.67 28.65 4.99
CA GLU A 609 -17.86 28.84 3.54
C GLU A 609 -16.57 29.38 2.88
N VAL A 610 -15.86 30.29 3.54
CA VAL A 610 -14.51 30.77 3.13
C VAL A 610 -13.50 29.62 3.09
N LEU A 611 -13.48 28.76 4.11
CA LEU A 611 -12.61 27.58 4.14
C LEU A 611 -12.85 26.64 2.94
N VAL A 612 -14.10 26.29 2.67
CA VAL A 612 -14.51 25.47 1.52
C VAL A 612 -14.05 26.12 0.21
N LYS A 613 -14.27 27.43 0.06
CA LYS A 613 -13.92 28.21 -1.13
C LYS A 613 -12.40 28.27 -1.39
N VAL A 614 -11.59 28.39 -0.33
CA VAL A 614 -10.13 28.28 -0.42
C VAL A 614 -9.72 26.87 -0.87
N TYR A 615 -10.42 25.83 -0.41
CA TYR A 615 -10.09 24.44 -0.77
C TYR A 615 -10.49 24.12 -2.21
N ASP A 616 -11.63 24.61 -2.70
CA ASP A 616 -12.03 24.56 -4.11
C ASP A 616 -11.01 25.29 -5.01
N THR A 617 -10.55 26.46 -4.57
CA THR A 617 -9.49 27.23 -5.25
C THR A 617 -8.20 26.41 -5.33
N MET A 618 -7.76 25.81 -4.22
CA MET A 618 -6.53 25.00 -4.19
C MET A 618 -6.67 23.69 -4.99
N LYS A 619 -7.86 23.09 -5.03
CA LYS A 619 -8.19 21.96 -5.90
C LYS A 619 -7.97 22.31 -7.38
N ALA A 620 -8.52 23.45 -7.85
CA ALA A 620 -8.31 23.91 -9.22
C ALA A 620 -6.82 24.25 -9.49
N ARG A 621 -6.15 24.88 -8.53
CA ARG A 621 -4.72 25.22 -8.63
C ARG A 621 -3.79 23.99 -8.69
N ILE A 622 -4.06 22.93 -7.93
CA ILE A 622 -3.29 21.67 -8.05
C ILE A 622 -3.50 21.06 -9.44
N HIS A 623 -4.71 21.17 -10.01
CA HIS A 623 -5.00 20.68 -11.35
C HIS A 623 -4.30 21.49 -12.47
N ASP A 624 -4.45 22.82 -12.45
CA ASP A 624 -4.06 23.68 -13.58
C ASP A 624 -2.68 24.35 -13.42
N HIS A 625 -2.19 24.55 -12.19
CA HIS A 625 -0.97 25.32 -11.91
C HIS A 625 0.22 24.42 -11.53
N MET A 626 0.01 23.45 -10.63
CA MET A 626 1.09 22.54 -10.20
C MET A 626 1.68 21.74 -11.37
N VAL A 627 0.87 21.37 -12.37
CA VAL A 627 1.32 20.68 -13.60
C VAL A 627 2.30 21.49 -14.45
N LYS A 628 2.26 22.82 -14.36
CA LYS A 628 3.11 23.73 -15.13
C LYS A 628 4.51 23.87 -14.53
N MET A 629 4.68 23.52 -13.25
CA MET A 629 5.98 23.59 -12.57
C MET A 629 6.92 22.52 -13.14
N PRO A 630 8.12 22.90 -13.65
CA PRO A 630 9.00 21.96 -14.33
C PRO A 630 9.31 20.68 -13.55
N PHE A 631 9.53 20.77 -12.24
CA PHE A 631 9.81 19.59 -11.41
C PHE A 631 8.61 18.65 -11.21
N CYS A 632 7.39 19.20 -11.13
CA CYS A 632 6.15 18.42 -11.05
C CYS A 632 5.72 17.84 -12.41
N SER A 633 5.97 18.57 -13.50
CA SER A 633 5.52 18.23 -14.87
C SER A 633 5.98 16.84 -15.33
N LYS A 634 7.21 16.44 -14.96
CA LYS A 634 7.73 15.09 -15.17
C LYS A 634 6.83 14.02 -14.53
N TYR A 635 6.50 14.21 -13.25
CA TYR A 635 5.70 13.25 -12.50
C TYR A 635 4.25 13.18 -12.98
N PHE A 636 3.63 14.31 -13.37
CA PHE A 636 2.29 14.29 -13.99
C PHE A 636 2.28 13.62 -15.37
N SER A 637 3.32 13.84 -16.18
CA SER A 637 3.49 13.15 -17.48
C SER A 637 3.58 11.63 -17.28
N MET A 638 4.38 11.18 -16.31
CA MET A 638 4.46 9.77 -15.92
C MET A 638 3.13 9.24 -15.36
N LEU A 639 2.41 10.01 -14.53
CA LEU A 639 1.11 9.62 -13.97
C LEU A 639 0.08 9.33 -15.09
N GLY A 640 0.05 10.15 -16.13
CA GLY A 640 -0.82 9.97 -17.28
C GLY A 640 -0.61 8.63 -18.01
N VAL A 641 0.66 8.29 -18.24
CA VAL A 641 1.09 7.00 -18.81
C VAL A 641 0.77 5.85 -17.87
N ILE A 642 1.13 5.98 -16.58
CA ILE A 642 0.89 4.96 -15.54
C ILE A 642 -0.59 4.59 -15.50
N ASN A 643 -1.47 5.59 -15.50
CA ASN A 643 -2.89 5.38 -15.44
C ASN A 643 -3.43 4.71 -16.72
N PHE A 644 -3.03 5.16 -17.91
CA PHE A 644 -3.44 4.52 -19.16
C PHE A 644 -3.04 3.04 -19.21
N PHE A 645 -1.77 2.73 -18.90
CA PHE A 645 -1.30 1.35 -18.92
C PHE A 645 -1.92 0.50 -17.80
N SER A 646 -2.37 1.11 -16.71
CA SER A 646 -3.19 0.43 -15.69
C SER A 646 -4.54 -0.03 -16.24
N TYR A 647 -5.27 0.81 -17.00
CA TYR A 647 -6.48 0.39 -17.74
C TYR A 647 -6.17 -0.71 -18.76
N TYR A 648 -5.15 -0.48 -19.60
CA TYR A 648 -4.82 -1.36 -20.70
C TYR A 648 -4.36 -2.74 -20.23
N PHE A 649 -3.51 -2.82 -19.21
CA PHE A 649 -3.07 -4.11 -18.63
C PHE A 649 -4.17 -4.82 -17.85
N THR A 650 -5.04 -4.10 -17.14
CA THR A 650 -6.24 -4.68 -16.52
C THR A 650 -7.16 -5.28 -17.58
N THR A 651 -7.30 -4.62 -18.73
CA THR A 651 -8.09 -5.09 -19.87
C THR A 651 -7.48 -6.33 -20.53
N LEU A 652 -6.17 -6.31 -20.84
CA LEU A 652 -5.46 -7.49 -21.32
C LEU A 652 -5.63 -8.68 -20.35
N LYS A 653 -5.41 -8.46 -19.04
CA LYS A 653 -5.55 -9.49 -18.00
C LYS A 653 -6.95 -10.10 -17.97
N LYS A 654 -8.00 -9.28 -18.03
CA LYS A 654 -9.40 -9.73 -18.13
C LYS A 654 -9.63 -10.67 -19.33
N HIS A 655 -9.02 -10.36 -20.47
CA HIS A 655 -9.16 -11.14 -21.71
C HIS A 655 -8.08 -12.23 -21.86
N LEU A 656 -7.35 -12.57 -20.79
CA LEU A 656 -6.28 -13.58 -20.76
C LEU A 656 -5.16 -13.32 -21.79
N LYS A 657 -5.00 -12.06 -22.21
CA LYS A 657 -3.84 -11.54 -22.94
C LYS A 657 -2.82 -11.01 -21.94
N VAL A 658 -1.57 -10.89 -22.37
CA VAL A 658 -0.47 -10.35 -21.55
C VAL A 658 0.50 -9.62 -22.48
N PRO A 659 1.07 -8.45 -22.11
CA PRO A 659 1.99 -7.73 -22.98
C PRO A 659 3.30 -8.51 -23.18
N LEU A 660 3.89 -8.36 -24.36
CA LEU A 660 5.30 -8.67 -24.61
C LEU A 660 6.09 -7.36 -24.48
N LEU A 661 6.84 -7.22 -23.39
CA LEU A 661 7.62 -6.02 -23.09
C LEU A 661 9.08 -6.18 -23.54
N PRO A 662 9.76 -5.09 -23.94
CA PRO A 662 11.19 -5.14 -24.23
C PRO A 662 12.00 -5.44 -22.97
N ASN A 663 13.13 -6.14 -23.09
CA ASN A 663 14.01 -6.37 -21.96
C ASN A 663 14.78 -5.09 -21.63
N VAL A 664 14.67 -4.60 -20.41
CA VAL A 664 15.32 -3.36 -19.94
C VAL A 664 15.92 -3.58 -18.57
N ALA A 665 17.10 -3.01 -18.32
CA ALA A 665 17.66 -2.95 -16.97
C ALA A 665 16.83 -1.96 -16.14
N LEU A 666 16.15 -2.46 -15.10
CA LEU A 666 15.41 -1.59 -14.18
C LEU A 666 16.40 -0.73 -13.39
N SER A 667 16.20 0.59 -13.42
CA SER A 667 16.95 1.51 -12.59
C SER A 667 16.49 1.38 -11.12
N PRO A 668 17.40 1.52 -10.14
CA PRO A 668 17.02 1.55 -8.74
C PRO A 668 16.19 2.81 -8.44
N ALA A 669 14.88 2.65 -8.44
CA ALA A 669 13.90 3.65 -8.05
C ALA A 669 13.11 3.13 -6.85
N LYS A 670 12.68 4.03 -5.96
CA LYS A 670 12.02 3.67 -4.71
C LYS A 670 11.17 4.84 -4.22
N ALA A 671 9.99 4.55 -3.67
CA ALA A 671 9.29 5.50 -2.82
C ALA A 671 10.06 5.65 -1.49
N PRO A 672 10.45 6.87 -1.05
CA PRO A 672 11.06 7.04 0.27
C PRO A 672 10.13 6.49 1.35
N VAL A 673 10.66 5.74 2.33
CA VAL A 673 9.85 5.15 3.40
C VAL A 673 9.39 6.21 4.40
N LEU A 674 10.24 7.22 4.60
CA LEU A 674 10.03 8.34 5.52
C LEU A 674 10.35 9.64 4.80
N PHE A 675 9.45 10.60 4.88
CA PHE A 675 9.63 11.97 4.44
C PHE A 675 9.79 12.89 5.66
N PRO A 676 10.55 13.99 5.54
CA PRO A 676 10.58 15.04 6.56
C PRO A 676 9.18 15.65 6.74
N SER A 677 8.95 16.26 7.90
CA SER A 677 7.77 17.12 8.11
C SER A 677 7.75 18.25 7.08
N LEU A 678 6.58 18.61 6.58
CA LEU A 678 6.46 19.67 5.59
C LEU A 678 6.93 21.02 6.17
N PRO A 679 7.74 21.78 5.43
CA PRO A 679 8.19 23.10 5.85
C PRO A 679 7.00 24.07 5.89
N ILE A 680 6.75 24.65 7.06
CA ILE A 680 5.76 25.71 7.25
C ILE A 680 6.47 27.05 7.02
N LEU A 681 6.03 27.80 6.00
CA LEU A 681 6.63 29.09 5.64
C LEU A 681 6.38 30.21 6.65
N ASP A 682 5.29 30.11 7.41
CA ASP A 682 4.89 31.15 8.35
C ASP A 682 5.55 30.93 9.72
N GLU A 683 6.31 31.92 10.20
CA GLU A 683 6.79 31.93 11.57
C GLU A 683 5.61 31.85 12.55
N ARG A 684 5.55 30.76 13.33
CA ARG A 684 4.54 30.60 14.36
C ARG A 684 5.06 31.11 15.69
N SER A 685 4.59 32.29 16.10
CA SER A 685 4.71 32.72 17.50
C SER A 685 3.93 31.75 18.40
N VAL A 686 4.63 31.03 19.26
CA VAL A 686 4.05 30.15 20.29
C VAL A 686 4.14 30.87 21.63
N LEU A 687 2.98 31.12 22.26
CA LEU A 687 2.95 31.69 23.60
C LEU A 687 3.24 30.60 24.64
N LEU A 688 4.48 30.54 25.11
CA LEU A 688 4.88 29.71 26.25
C LEU A 688 4.45 30.39 27.55
N LYS A 689 3.78 29.63 28.43
CA LYS A 689 3.34 30.11 29.75
C LYS A 689 4.15 29.38 30.83
N PHE A 690 4.83 30.13 31.68
CA PHE A 690 5.66 29.59 32.76
C PHE A 690 5.27 30.19 34.13
N SER A 691 5.62 29.49 35.21
CA SER A 691 5.32 29.94 36.56
C SER A 691 6.52 30.58 37.23
N GLN A 692 6.46 31.91 37.41
CA GLN A 692 7.38 32.64 38.29
C GLN A 692 7.50 32.01 39.68
N TYR A 693 6.40 31.45 40.22
CA TYR A 693 6.42 30.73 41.49
C TYR A 693 7.25 29.45 41.44
N LYS A 694 7.13 28.62 40.38
CA LYS A 694 7.95 27.41 40.25
C LYS A 694 9.44 27.75 40.08
N ILE A 695 9.77 28.76 39.28
CA ILE A 695 11.14 29.27 39.10
C ILE A 695 11.72 29.73 40.45
N ALA A 696 11.01 30.62 41.15
CA ALA A 696 11.43 31.10 42.47
C ALA A 696 11.56 29.96 43.50
N ASN A 697 10.56 29.07 43.60
CA ASN A 697 10.58 27.93 44.51
C ASN A 697 11.77 27.03 44.25
N LYS A 698 12.10 26.78 42.98
CA LYS A 698 13.29 26.02 42.59
C LYS A 698 14.58 26.71 43.04
N ILE A 699 14.79 27.99 42.70
CA ILE A 699 15.98 28.75 43.11
C ILE A 699 16.16 28.75 44.64
N PHE A 700 15.08 29.04 45.38
CA PHE A 700 15.11 29.18 46.83
C PHE A 700 15.14 27.85 47.60
N THR A 701 14.84 26.71 46.94
CA THR A 701 14.99 25.37 47.51
C THR A 701 16.35 24.77 47.14
N ASP A 702 16.65 24.69 45.83
CA ASP A 702 17.81 23.98 45.29
C ASP A 702 19.12 24.77 45.49
N SER A 703 19.04 26.09 45.67
CA SER A 703 20.21 26.99 45.79
C SER A 703 20.10 27.97 46.95
N LYS A 704 19.37 27.57 48.01
CA LYS A 704 19.20 28.34 49.25
C LYS A 704 20.51 28.93 49.82
N PRO A 705 21.64 28.20 49.92
CA PRO A 705 22.87 28.76 50.49
C PRO A 705 23.44 29.91 49.67
N LEU A 706 23.36 29.82 48.33
CA LEU A 706 23.84 30.83 47.40
C LEU A 706 22.99 32.11 47.47
N VAL A 707 21.66 31.96 47.54
CA VAL A 707 20.74 33.08 47.79
C VAL A 707 21.06 33.75 49.12
N LEU A 708 21.25 32.98 50.20
CA LEU A 708 21.59 33.55 51.51
C LEU A 708 22.94 34.28 51.49
N ARG A 709 23.93 33.77 50.75
CA ARG A 709 25.22 34.45 50.52
C ARG A 709 25.01 35.79 49.80
N HIS A 710 24.24 35.82 48.71
CA HIS A 710 23.91 37.06 47.97
C HIS A 710 23.18 38.09 48.85
N LEU A 711 22.24 37.63 49.67
CA LEU A 711 21.49 38.51 50.59
C LEU A 711 22.40 39.10 51.69
N ARG A 712 23.45 38.40 52.11
CA ARG A 712 24.46 38.90 53.05
C ARG A 712 25.50 39.80 52.37
N GLN A 713 25.91 39.48 51.13
CA GLN A 713 26.97 40.14 50.37
C GLN A 713 26.48 40.50 48.96
N PRO A 714 25.61 41.52 48.81
CA PRO A 714 24.95 41.82 47.54
C PRO A 714 25.87 42.36 46.44
N GLU A 715 27.10 42.77 46.80
CA GLU A 715 28.13 43.30 45.89
C GLU A 715 29.15 42.23 45.44
N ASP A 716 29.07 41.00 45.97
CA ASP A 716 30.01 39.93 45.61
C ASP A 716 29.73 39.43 44.19
N GLN A 717 30.52 39.94 43.24
CA GLN A 717 30.45 39.62 41.81
C GLN A 717 30.55 38.11 41.52
N GLY A 718 31.27 37.33 42.33
CA GLY A 718 31.32 35.87 42.17
C GLY A 718 29.99 35.22 42.51
N THR A 719 29.39 35.62 43.64
CA THR A 719 28.06 35.16 44.04
C THR A 719 26.96 35.61 43.07
N ILE A 720 27.07 36.82 42.51
CA ILE A 720 26.14 37.31 41.48
C ILE A 720 26.18 36.40 40.24
N ALA A 721 27.36 36.15 39.67
CA ALA A 721 27.51 35.34 38.46
C ALA A 721 27.10 33.86 38.67
N GLU A 722 27.38 33.27 39.83
CA GLU A 722 26.88 31.95 40.22
C GLU A 722 25.34 31.95 40.28
N LEU A 723 24.73 32.99 40.86
CA LEU A 723 23.29 33.07 41.06
C LEU A 723 22.52 33.36 39.75
N GLU A 724 23.06 34.21 38.87
CA GLU A 724 22.57 34.38 37.49
C GLU A 724 22.52 33.04 36.75
N THR A 725 23.60 32.25 36.85
CA THR A 725 23.68 30.93 36.22
C THR A 725 22.59 29.99 36.72
N VAL A 726 22.34 29.97 38.04
CA VAL A 726 21.25 29.20 38.67
C VAL A 726 19.86 29.67 38.20
N ILE A 727 19.63 30.99 38.16
CA ILE A 727 18.34 31.57 37.76
C ILE A 727 18.04 31.24 36.29
N VAL A 728 19.01 31.44 35.40
CA VAL A 728 18.89 31.12 33.97
C VAL A 728 18.61 29.63 33.75
N ALA A 729 19.29 28.74 34.49
CA ALA A 729 19.01 27.30 34.43
C ALA A 729 17.61 26.93 34.95
N ALA A 730 17.13 27.60 36.01
CA ALA A 730 15.77 27.40 36.53
C ALA A 730 14.68 27.90 35.55
N ILE A 731 14.90 29.03 34.89
CA ILE A 731 14.05 29.55 33.80
C ILE A 731 14.02 28.54 32.64
N GLN A 732 15.18 28.09 32.17
CA GLN A 732 15.30 27.14 31.06
C GLN A 732 14.58 25.82 31.36
N GLN A 733 14.70 25.29 32.58
CA GLN A 733 14.00 24.06 33.00
C GLN A 733 12.48 24.27 33.06
N GLU A 734 11.99 25.38 33.62
CA GLU A 734 10.55 25.66 33.70
C GLU A 734 9.95 25.82 32.29
N ILE A 735 10.59 26.59 31.40
CA ILE A 735 10.18 26.73 29.99
C ILE A 735 10.13 25.36 29.32
N SER A 736 11.19 24.57 29.48
CA SER A 736 11.31 23.22 28.92
C SER A 736 10.22 22.26 29.43
N SER A 737 9.70 22.45 30.65
CA SER A 737 8.61 21.62 31.20
C SER A 737 7.22 21.93 30.64
N HIS A 738 7.04 23.07 29.95
CA HIS A 738 5.79 23.46 29.29
C HIS A 738 5.90 23.45 27.75
N ALA A 739 7.10 23.32 27.21
CA ALA A 739 7.38 23.25 25.78
C ALA A 739 7.00 21.89 25.18
N SER A 740 6.45 21.91 23.95
CA SER A 740 6.21 20.69 23.18
C SER A 740 7.54 20.02 22.75
N SER A 741 7.46 18.77 22.28
CA SER A 741 8.64 18.06 21.74
C SER A 741 9.25 18.74 20.50
N VAL A 742 8.51 19.63 19.83
CA VAL A 742 9.02 20.45 18.70
C VAL A 742 9.69 21.72 19.22
N GLU A 743 9.09 22.43 20.17
CA GLU A 743 9.70 23.61 20.81
C GLU A 743 11.00 23.23 21.55
N LEU A 744 11.01 22.11 22.26
CA LEU A 744 12.21 21.55 22.90
C LEU A 744 13.31 21.21 21.88
N ARG A 745 12.95 20.70 20.70
CA ARG A 745 13.92 20.49 19.61
C ARG A 745 14.52 21.83 19.17
N GLN A 746 13.69 22.85 18.92
CA GLN A 746 14.15 24.18 18.53
C GLN A 746 15.07 24.83 19.57
N PHE A 747 14.75 24.75 20.86
CA PHE A 747 15.61 25.26 21.95
C PHE A 747 16.96 24.54 22.04
N ASN A 748 17.04 23.27 21.63
CA ASN A 748 18.28 22.50 21.63
C ASN A 748 19.14 22.73 20.38
N THR A 749 18.54 23.13 19.26
CA THR A 749 19.25 23.45 18.00
C THR A 749 20.04 24.77 18.12
N ASP A 750 19.50 25.77 18.81
CA ASP A 750 20.17 27.06 19.05
C ASP A 750 20.23 27.38 20.56
N LYS A 751 21.19 26.74 21.23
CA LYS A 751 21.40 26.86 22.68
C LYS A 751 21.80 28.27 23.10
N ASP A 752 22.57 28.98 22.27
CA ASP A 752 23.07 30.32 22.60
C ASP A 752 21.93 31.35 22.53
N LYS A 753 21.04 31.26 21.53
CA LYS A 753 19.80 32.05 21.49
C LYS A 753 18.86 31.70 22.64
N CYS A 754 18.67 30.41 22.95
CA CYS A 754 17.88 29.98 24.10
C CYS A 754 18.42 30.58 25.42
N LEU A 755 19.74 30.52 25.63
CA LEU A 755 20.40 31.09 26.81
C LEU A 755 20.25 32.62 26.86
N LYS A 756 20.34 33.30 25.72
CA LYS A 756 20.13 34.74 25.60
C LYS A 756 18.70 35.14 25.98
N GLU A 757 17.68 34.44 25.49
CA GLU A 757 16.29 34.74 25.87
C GLU A 757 16.00 34.41 27.33
N CYS A 758 16.59 33.34 27.90
CA CYS A 758 16.47 33.08 29.33
C CYS A 758 17.11 34.18 30.20
N LYS A 759 18.17 34.85 29.72
CA LYS A 759 18.73 36.06 30.34
C LYS A 759 17.82 37.27 30.21
N ASN A 760 17.27 37.54 29.02
CA ASN A 760 16.28 38.61 28.82
C ASN A 760 15.08 38.46 29.78
N ILE A 761 14.60 37.22 29.98
CA ILE A 761 13.54 36.91 30.95
C ILE A 761 14.03 37.14 32.39
N HIS A 762 15.25 36.71 32.76
CA HIS A 762 15.81 36.98 34.08
C HIS A 762 15.81 38.48 34.40
N ASP A 763 16.31 39.31 33.47
CA ASP A 763 16.43 40.76 33.62
C ASP A 763 15.04 41.42 33.78
N GLY A 764 14.05 40.95 33.04
CA GLY A 764 12.67 41.45 33.13
C GLY A 764 11.88 40.97 34.37
N LEU A 765 12.29 39.87 35.01
CA LEU A 765 11.58 39.31 36.17
C LEU A 765 11.96 39.96 37.51
N ASP A 766 13.18 40.47 37.64
CA ASP A 766 13.79 40.98 38.89
C ASP A 766 13.35 40.23 40.17
N LEU A 767 13.53 38.91 40.18
CA LEU A 767 13.16 38.08 41.34
C LEU A 767 13.94 38.46 42.60
N LEU A 768 15.18 38.92 42.44
CA LEU A 768 16.07 39.27 43.56
C LEU A 768 15.73 40.66 44.14
N GLY A 769 15.44 41.66 43.32
CA GLY A 769 14.93 42.95 43.78
C GLY A 769 13.54 42.82 44.38
N SER A 770 12.66 42.01 43.79
CA SER A 770 11.35 41.65 44.37
C SER A 770 11.47 40.99 45.75
N LEU A 771 12.39 40.03 45.91
CA LEU A 771 12.68 39.44 47.22
C LEU A 771 13.27 40.46 48.19
N LYS A 772 14.25 41.28 47.79
CA LYS A 772 14.85 42.34 48.63
C LYS A 772 13.78 43.33 49.10
N ALA A 773 12.85 43.74 48.24
CA ALA A 773 11.72 44.60 48.57
C ALA A 773 10.75 43.93 49.56
N HIS A 774 10.40 42.65 49.35
CA HIS A 774 9.58 41.89 50.29
C HIS A 774 10.26 41.68 51.65
N LEU A 775 11.56 41.39 51.68
CA LEU A 775 12.34 41.26 52.92
C LEU A 775 12.42 42.60 53.69
N LYS A 776 12.47 43.74 52.99
CA LYS A 776 12.40 45.06 53.60
C LYS A 776 11.02 45.33 54.25
N GLN A 777 9.93 44.96 53.57
CA GLN A 777 8.57 45.02 54.13
C GLN A 777 8.38 44.05 55.31
N TYR A 778 8.89 42.83 55.19
CA TYR A 778 8.91 41.82 56.25
C TYR A 778 9.73 42.29 57.47
N GLY A 779 10.81 43.06 57.22
CA GLY A 779 11.55 43.82 58.23
C GLY A 779 10.66 44.81 58.99
N SER A 780 9.91 45.67 58.29
CA SER A 780 9.02 46.66 58.93
C SER A 780 7.88 46.10 59.80
N ILE A 781 7.57 44.80 59.69
CA ILE A 781 6.62 44.09 60.57
C ILE A 781 7.33 43.55 61.84
N LEU A 782 8.65 43.48 61.83
CA LEU A 782 9.53 43.03 62.91
C LEU A 782 10.45 44.12 63.49
N ASP A 783 10.35 45.37 63.02
CA ASP A 783 11.10 46.56 63.50
C ASP A 783 10.82 46.94 64.97
N LEU A 784 10.13 46.09 65.74
CA LEU A 784 10.09 46.13 67.20
C LEU A 784 11.36 45.59 67.87
N TRP A 785 12.22 44.84 67.16
CA TRP A 785 13.52 44.35 67.68
C TRP A 785 14.71 44.90 66.87
N GLU A 786 15.77 45.25 67.59
CA GLU A 786 16.75 46.30 67.26
C GLU A 786 17.57 46.15 65.95
N ALA A 787 18.06 47.29 65.47
CA ALA A 787 18.69 47.47 64.17
C ALA A 787 20.03 46.72 64.02
N LYS A 788 20.02 45.69 63.18
CA LYS A 788 21.21 45.06 62.61
C LYS A 788 21.18 45.08 61.08
N PRO A 789 22.30 45.40 60.40
CA PRO A 789 22.38 45.35 58.94
C PRO A 789 22.15 43.92 58.42
N MET A 790 21.77 43.80 57.16
CA MET A 790 21.22 42.54 56.61
C MET A 790 22.18 41.34 56.68
N HIS A 791 23.50 41.59 56.73
CA HIS A 791 24.54 40.58 56.91
C HIS A 791 24.68 40.04 58.35
N GLU A 792 24.10 40.71 59.35
CA GLU A 792 24.11 40.32 60.77
C GLU A 792 22.81 39.62 61.23
N ARG A 793 21.82 39.44 60.34
CA ARG A 793 20.55 38.78 60.67
C ARG A 793 20.71 37.26 60.67
N SER A 794 19.99 36.57 61.56
CA SER A 794 20.07 35.12 61.68
C SER A 794 19.57 34.41 60.42
N GLU A 795 20.11 33.22 60.15
CA GLU A 795 19.74 32.42 58.98
C GLU A 795 18.26 32.00 59.00
N ASP A 796 17.70 31.83 60.19
CA ASP A 796 16.28 31.53 60.42
C ASP A 796 15.40 32.71 59.99
N TRP A 797 15.80 33.96 60.28
CA TRP A 797 15.06 35.15 59.84
C TRP A 797 15.02 35.27 58.32
N LEU A 798 16.17 35.12 57.65
CA LEU A 798 16.23 35.15 56.18
C LEU A 798 15.43 34.00 55.57
N SER A 799 15.51 32.80 56.16
CA SER A 799 14.73 31.63 55.74
C SER A 799 13.21 31.85 55.89
N GLY A 800 12.77 32.44 57.01
CA GLY A 800 11.37 32.77 57.25
C GLY A 800 10.84 33.82 56.26
N GLY A 801 11.65 34.83 55.95
CA GLY A 801 11.32 35.85 54.93
C GLY A 801 11.21 35.27 53.52
N ILE A 802 12.11 34.36 53.13
CA ILE A 802 12.04 33.62 51.85
C ILE A 802 10.78 32.75 51.78
N ASN A 803 10.46 32.00 52.84
CA ASN A 803 9.24 31.18 52.90
C ASN A 803 7.96 32.03 52.82
N SER A 804 7.95 33.20 53.49
CA SER A 804 6.87 34.18 53.39
C SER A 804 6.69 34.71 51.97
N PHE A 805 7.79 35.04 51.28
CA PHE A 805 7.78 35.46 49.88
C PHE A 805 7.23 34.38 48.94
N LEU A 806 7.71 33.13 49.11
CA LEU A 806 7.24 31.97 48.35
C LEU A 806 5.74 31.70 48.54
N ASN A 807 5.23 31.77 49.78
CA ASN A 807 3.80 31.60 50.04
C ASN A 807 2.97 32.71 49.36
N LYS A 808 3.41 33.98 49.45
CA LYS A 808 2.75 35.11 48.76
C LYS A 808 2.72 34.91 47.24
N MET A 809 3.80 34.40 46.64
CA MET A 809 3.85 34.06 45.21
C MET A 809 2.97 32.85 44.87
N LYS A 810 2.90 31.84 45.74
CA LYS A 810 2.03 30.66 45.59
C LYS A 810 0.55 31.07 45.59
N ASP A 811 0.15 31.92 46.52
CA ASP A 811 -1.23 32.42 46.62
C ASP A 811 -1.62 33.28 45.40
N ALA A 812 -0.70 34.12 44.91
CA ALA A 812 -0.88 34.86 43.67
C ALA A 812 -0.98 33.93 42.44
N HIS A 813 -0.17 32.87 42.38
CA HIS A 813 -0.24 31.85 41.33
C HIS A 813 -1.59 31.11 41.35
N GLN A 814 -2.02 30.64 42.53
CA GLN A 814 -3.28 29.92 42.73
C GLN A 814 -4.49 30.78 42.31
N LYS A 815 -4.54 32.05 42.73
CA LYS A 815 -5.60 33.00 42.32
C LYS A 815 -5.66 33.23 40.81
N LYS A 816 -4.51 33.22 40.11
CA LYS A 816 -4.49 33.31 38.64
C LYS A 816 -5.03 32.04 37.98
N VAL A 817 -4.64 30.86 38.48
CA VAL A 817 -5.17 29.56 38.00
C VAL A 817 -6.69 29.49 38.19
N GLU A 818 -7.20 29.86 39.36
CA GLU A 818 -8.64 29.81 39.69
C GLU A 818 -9.49 30.82 38.89
N SER A 819 -8.93 31.97 38.54
CA SER A 819 -9.61 32.99 37.72
C SER A 819 -9.47 32.78 36.21
N GLY A 820 -8.69 31.78 35.76
CA GLY A 820 -8.32 31.61 34.35
C GLY A 820 -7.46 32.75 33.79
N ALA A 821 -7.01 33.69 34.64
CA ALA A 821 -6.17 34.79 34.23
C ALA A 821 -4.80 34.27 33.75
N PRO A 822 -4.15 34.93 32.76
CA PRO A 822 -2.85 34.48 32.30
C PRO A 822 -1.83 34.46 33.44
N LEU A 823 -1.30 33.25 33.67
CA LEU A 823 0.05 33.09 34.19
C LEU A 823 0.99 33.93 33.30
N THR A 824 1.92 34.62 33.94
CA THR A 824 2.73 35.69 33.33
C THR A 824 3.32 35.29 31.99
N HIS A 825 3.22 36.22 31.04
CA HIS A 825 3.81 36.15 29.71
C HIS A 825 5.34 36.09 29.78
#